data_AF-A0A536T1I9-F1
#
_entry.id   AF-A0A536T1I9-F1
#
_cell.length_a   1.000
_cell.length_b   1.000
_cell.length_c   1.000
_cell.angle_alpha   90.00
_cell.angle_beta   90.00
_cell.angle_gamma   90.00
#
_symmetry.space_group_name_H-M   'P 1'
#
loop_
_entity.id
_entity.type
_entity.pdbx_description
1 polymer ?
#
loop_
_entity_poly.entity_id
_entity_poly.type
_entity_poly.pdbx_seq_one_letter_code
_entity_poly.pdbx_strand_id
1 'polypeptide(L)'
;YVFLLDHGERFHPESGPPRGFTGHILQTLQPIVIHTADELNRRMAELGAKNIGGGTVDNSCIYVPILRGETASGVISVGKQQAHAFSDSDVSLLTTLGNAMSVALENARLFDETQRLLKETEQRATELAVINRIQEGMAAELDFQAIVDLVGDKLREVFKTGDIGIRWYDPNANLNHFLYEYEHGVRDYQPPRTPSAGGLKLLQTRQPMIVHNPAEYAALGFGTTPGTDQSLSSIAVPILGSDRALGSIALENYERENAFGEAELRLLTTVAASMGVALENARLFDETQRLLKETEQRNTELAVINSVQEGMAAELDFQAIVDLVGDKLREVFNTGDIGIRWYDANANLTHFLYEYEHGVRITPQSMAPVPGGLFFQVAQTRQPLVANSRAEQAALGGQVMPGTDQGHSIVNVPIIGSDRVLGSIMLTNHERENAFGEAEVRLLSTVAASMSVALENARLFDETQRLLKETEQRNAELAIINSVQAALAAELNIQGIYDAVGDKIRDIFHNRDIGIRIHDPKTGLMHYPYTYENGKRISIESHLLPERGFSSHVLRTRETVVVNEDMVQAMAKYGSSVIPGTQGEKSAVFVPMVAGDQARGLICLFDMEREHAFSDSDVRLLQTLANSMSVALENARLFDETQRLFKESEQRA
;
A
#
# COMPACT_ATOMS: atom_id res chain seq x y z
N TYR A 1 7.84 86.88 -16.86
CA TYR A 1 9.13 87.20 -17.51
C TYR A 1 10.21 86.34 -16.86
N VAL A 2 10.99 85.58 -17.63
CA VAL A 2 12.00 84.66 -17.07
C VAL A 2 13.28 85.42 -16.65
N PHE A 3 13.60 86.50 -17.36
CA PHE A 3 14.75 87.36 -17.09
C PHE A 3 14.45 88.79 -17.59
N LEU A 4 14.58 89.79 -16.72
CA LEU A 4 14.42 91.20 -17.05
C LEU A 4 15.42 92.02 -16.24
N LEU A 5 16.17 92.87 -16.92
CA LEU A 5 17.11 93.82 -16.33
C LEU A 5 16.69 95.23 -16.73
N ASP A 6 16.59 96.14 -15.77
CA ASP A 6 16.37 97.57 -15.98
C ASP A 6 17.35 98.35 -15.11
N HIS A 7 18.12 99.26 -15.70
CA HIS A 7 19.22 100.00 -15.05
C HIS A 7 20.22 99.13 -14.24
N GLY A 8 20.44 97.90 -14.66
CA GLY A 8 21.35 96.96 -13.99
C GLY A 8 20.73 96.21 -12.81
N GLU A 9 19.47 96.50 -12.46
CA GLU A 9 18.71 95.78 -11.44
C GLU A 9 17.79 94.74 -12.08
N ARG A 10 17.63 93.60 -11.40
CA ARG A 10 16.77 92.51 -11.87
C ARG A 10 15.35 92.70 -11.39
N PHE A 11 14.39 92.71 -12.31
CA PHE A 11 12.97 92.84 -12.03
C PHE A 11 12.23 91.52 -12.19
N HIS A 12 11.26 91.28 -11.30
CA HIS A 12 10.39 90.10 -11.31
C HIS A 12 8.92 90.53 -11.44
N PRO A 13 8.47 90.96 -12.63
CA PRO A 13 7.07 91.32 -12.86
C PRO A 13 6.13 90.12 -12.68
N GLU A 14 4.90 90.39 -12.25
CA GLU A 14 3.85 89.39 -12.09
C GLU A 14 3.62 88.58 -13.37
N SER A 15 3.40 87.27 -13.20
CA SER A 15 3.15 86.36 -14.31
C SER A 15 1.70 86.49 -14.77
N GLY A 16 1.50 86.66 -16.08
CA GLY A 16 0.19 86.75 -16.71
C GLY A 16 0.24 86.29 -18.18
N PRO A 17 -0.92 86.14 -18.84
CA PRO A 17 -0.97 85.76 -20.24
C PRO A 17 -0.23 86.80 -21.11
N PRO A 18 0.44 86.37 -22.20
CA PRO A 18 1.19 87.29 -23.05
C PRO A 18 0.23 88.31 -23.70
N ARG A 19 0.51 89.59 -23.49
CA ARG A 19 -0.24 90.75 -24.02
C ARG A 19 0.76 91.82 -24.49
N GLY A 20 0.29 92.89 -25.14
CA GLY A 20 1.18 93.95 -25.63
C GLY A 20 2.13 93.47 -26.71
N PHE A 21 3.35 94.02 -26.73
CA PHE A 21 4.41 93.62 -27.66
C PHE A 21 4.71 92.13 -27.64
N THR A 22 4.82 91.53 -26.45
CA THR A 22 5.09 90.10 -26.31
C THR A 22 3.99 89.25 -26.93
N GLY A 23 2.72 89.57 -26.67
CA GLY A 23 1.59 88.84 -27.25
C GLY A 23 1.54 88.95 -28.78
N HIS A 24 1.78 90.16 -29.31
CA HIS A 24 1.80 90.40 -30.75
C HIS A 24 2.91 89.60 -31.44
N ILE A 25 4.14 89.62 -30.91
CA ILE A 25 5.29 88.95 -31.52
C ILE A 25 5.17 87.42 -31.45
N LEU A 26 4.60 86.88 -30.36
CA LEU A 26 4.32 85.45 -30.27
C LEU A 26 3.28 84.99 -31.32
N GLN A 27 2.42 85.88 -31.81
CA GLN A 27 1.42 85.58 -32.84
C GLN A 27 1.94 85.82 -34.26
N THR A 28 2.63 86.93 -34.51
CA THR A 28 3.07 87.32 -35.86
C THR A 28 4.43 86.75 -36.23
N LEU A 29 5.23 86.35 -35.24
CA LEU A 29 6.61 85.88 -35.41
C LEU A 29 7.53 86.91 -36.10
N GLN A 30 7.12 88.19 -36.12
CA GLN A 30 7.88 89.28 -36.73
C GLN A 30 8.54 90.13 -35.66
N PRO A 31 9.80 90.56 -35.85
CA PRO A 31 10.43 91.52 -34.96
C PRO A 31 9.75 92.89 -35.06
N ILE A 32 9.76 93.63 -33.96
CA ILE A 32 9.33 95.02 -33.92
C ILE A 32 10.54 95.88 -33.54
N VAL A 33 10.80 96.90 -34.37
CA VAL A 33 11.78 97.94 -34.10
C VAL A 33 11.03 99.24 -33.86
N ILE A 34 11.41 99.95 -32.81
CA ILE A 34 10.83 101.22 -32.41
C ILE A 34 11.98 102.20 -32.30
N HIS A 35 11.89 103.31 -33.02
CA HIS A 35 13.01 104.24 -33.13
C HIS A 35 12.87 105.49 -32.26
N THR A 36 11.66 105.85 -31.85
CA THR A 36 11.39 107.04 -31.02
C THR A 36 10.40 106.74 -29.89
N ALA A 37 10.42 107.54 -28.81
CA ALA A 37 9.44 107.43 -27.73
C ALA A 37 7.99 107.71 -28.20
N ASP A 38 7.80 108.59 -29.19
CA ASP A 38 6.48 108.85 -29.76
C ASP A 38 5.93 107.63 -30.52
N GLU A 39 6.81 106.92 -31.23
CA GLU A 39 6.47 105.65 -31.88
C GLU A 39 6.17 104.56 -30.84
N LEU A 40 6.98 104.47 -29.77
CA LEU A 40 6.77 103.54 -28.67
C LEU A 40 5.39 103.75 -28.04
N ASN A 41 5.06 104.99 -27.65
CA ASN A 41 3.78 105.33 -27.04
C ASN A 41 2.59 104.99 -27.95
N ARG A 42 2.71 105.26 -29.26
CA ARG A 42 1.67 104.92 -30.24
C ARG A 42 1.47 103.41 -30.34
N ARG A 43 2.54 102.64 -30.52
CA ARG A 43 2.49 101.18 -30.61
C ARG A 43 2.02 100.52 -29.31
N MET A 44 2.38 101.10 -28.17
CA MET A 44 1.90 100.64 -26.86
C MET A 44 0.39 100.81 -26.73
N ALA A 45 -0.16 101.95 -27.16
CA ALA A 45 -1.60 102.18 -27.18
C ALA A 45 -2.32 101.23 -28.15
N GLU A 46 -1.76 100.99 -29.35
CA GLU A 46 -2.29 100.05 -30.34
C GLU A 46 -2.35 98.61 -29.83
N LEU A 47 -1.27 98.13 -29.18
CA LEU A 47 -1.14 96.74 -28.75
C LEU A 47 -1.59 96.51 -27.30
N GLY A 48 -2.01 97.55 -26.59
CA GLY A 48 -2.38 97.48 -25.17
C GLY A 48 -1.20 97.12 -24.25
N ALA A 49 0.02 97.54 -24.61
CA ALA A 49 1.21 97.34 -23.81
C ALA A 49 1.33 98.41 -22.71
N LYS A 50 1.99 98.06 -21.60
CA LYS A 50 2.29 98.97 -20.49
C LYS A 50 3.79 99.06 -20.29
N ASN A 51 4.27 100.20 -19.80
CA ASN A 51 5.68 100.36 -19.47
C ASN A 51 6.04 99.43 -18.31
N ILE A 52 7.24 98.89 -18.39
CA ILE A 52 7.81 97.97 -17.42
C ILE A 52 9.09 98.66 -16.93
N GLY A 53 9.22 98.90 -15.62
CA GLY A 53 10.26 99.76 -15.06
C GLY A 53 9.73 101.17 -14.75
N GLY A 54 10.19 101.75 -13.63
CA GLY A 54 9.53 102.87 -12.96
C GLY A 54 10.13 104.26 -13.15
N GLY A 55 11.17 104.44 -13.99
CA GLY A 55 11.96 105.68 -13.94
C GLY A 55 12.09 106.48 -15.24
N THR A 56 12.17 105.81 -16.40
CA THR A 56 12.54 106.46 -17.67
C THR A 56 11.95 105.70 -18.86
N VAL A 57 11.32 106.40 -19.81
CA VAL A 57 10.78 105.78 -21.03
C VAL A 57 11.91 105.53 -22.02
N ASP A 58 12.03 104.31 -22.54
CA ASP A 58 12.99 104.04 -23.60
C ASP A 58 12.64 104.82 -24.87
N ASN A 59 13.64 105.47 -25.46
CA ASN A 59 13.45 106.23 -26.71
C ASN A 59 13.55 105.33 -27.95
N SER A 60 14.14 104.15 -27.84
CA SER A 60 14.08 103.13 -28.88
C SER A 60 14.07 101.73 -28.27
N CYS A 61 13.42 100.78 -28.93
CA CYS A 61 13.33 99.38 -28.48
C CYS A 61 13.39 98.43 -29.67
N ILE A 62 13.98 97.25 -29.47
CA ILE A 62 13.85 96.12 -30.38
C ILE A 62 13.28 94.93 -29.64
N TYR A 63 12.31 94.28 -30.27
CA TYR A 63 11.69 93.06 -29.79
C TYR A 63 11.81 91.99 -30.86
N VAL A 64 12.39 90.84 -30.52
CA VAL A 64 12.67 89.77 -31.46
C VAL A 64 12.14 88.43 -30.91
N PRO A 65 11.43 87.62 -31.72
CA PRO A 65 10.94 86.32 -31.27
C PRO A 65 12.09 85.32 -31.07
N ILE A 66 11.92 84.42 -30.10
CA ILE A 66 12.71 83.20 -29.97
C ILE A 66 11.95 82.10 -30.73
N LEU A 67 12.30 81.90 -31.99
CA LEU A 67 11.59 81.00 -32.91
C LEU A 67 11.90 79.53 -32.60
N ARG A 68 10.85 78.71 -32.51
CA ARG A 68 10.87 77.25 -32.39
C ARG A 68 10.00 76.64 -33.50
N GLY A 69 10.62 76.22 -34.58
CA GLY A 69 9.90 75.77 -35.78
C GLY A 69 8.98 76.87 -36.32
N GLU A 70 7.69 76.56 -36.46
CA GLU A 70 6.65 77.49 -36.92
C GLU A 70 5.99 78.31 -35.78
N THR A 71 6.55 78.28 -34.58
CA THR A 71 6.00 78.98 -33.40
C THR A 71 7.07 79.80 -32.69
N ALA A 72 6.70 80.77 -31.85
CA ALA A 72 7.65 81.46 -30.97
C ALA A 72 7.49 80.99 -29.52
N SER A 73 8.63 80.73 -28.87
CA SER A 73 8.71 80.26 -27.50
C SER A 73 8.94 81.38 -26.48
N GLY A 74 9.28 82.58 -26.96
CA GLY A 74 9.53 83.76 -26.14
C GLY A 74 9.87 84.99 -26.98
N VAL A 75 10.18 86.10 -26.32
CA VAL A 75 10.59 87.36 -26.95
C VAL A 75 11.79 87.91 -26.21
N ILE A 76 12.81 88.33 -26.96
CA ILE A 76 13.95 89.10 -26.47
C ILE A 76 13.62 90.57 -26.71
N SER A 77 13.67 91.38 -25.66
CA SER A 77 13.47 92.83 -25.76
C SER A 77 14.70 93.57 -25.28
N VAL A 78 15.15 94.57 -26.04
CA VAL A 78 16.24 95.47 -25.65
C VAL A 78 15.78 96.90 -25.87
N GLY A 79 15.87 97.73 -24.83
CA GLY A 79 15.53 99.15 -24.85
C GLY A 79 16.76 100.04 -24.68
N LYS A 80 16.71 101.25 -25.25
CA LYS A 80 17.73 102.30 -25.06
C LYS A 80 17.07 103.67 -24.91
N GLN A 81 17.69 104.50 -24.09
CA GLN A 81 17.31 105.91 -23.88
C GLN A 81 17.70 106.84 -25.05
N GLN A 82 18.45 106.36 -26.05
CA GLN A 82 18.77 107.12 -27.25
C GLN A 82 17.74 106.79 -28.35
N ALA A 83 17.22 107.80 -29.06
CA ALA A 83 16.38 107.58 -30.25
C ALA A 83 17.23 107.05 -31.42
N HIS A 84 16.64 106.23 -32.28
CA HIS A 84 17.30 105.60 -33.43
C HIS A 84 18.56 104.79 -33.07
N ALA A 85 18.61 104.19 -31.88
CA ALA A 85 19.81 103.51 -31.40
C ALA A 85 20.00 102.08 -31.92
N PHE A 86 19.05 101.58 -32.72
CA PHE A 86 19.08 100.22 -33.30
C PHE A 86 19.01 100.27 -34.82
N SER A 87 19.86 99.46 -35.44
CA SER A 87 19.98 99.25 -36.88
C SER A 87 19.46 97.87 -37.29
N ASP A 88 19.32 97.62 -38.58
CA ASP A 88 18.99 96.29 -39.12
C ASP A 88 20.01 95.22 -38.72
N SER A 89 21.28 95.61 -38.52
CA SER A 89 22.33 94.71 -38.02
C SER A 89 22.06 94.26 -36.59
N ASP A 90 21.49 95.12 -35.75
CA ASP A 90 21.14 94.77 -34.36
C ASP A 90 19.95 93.80 -34.32
N VAL A 91 18.97 93.99 -35.21
CA VAL A 91 17.84 93.06 -35.39
C VAL A 91 18.33 91.69 -35.86
N SER A 92 19.24 91.66 -36.84
CA SER A 92 19.82 90.41 -37.35
C SER A 92 20.63 89.69 -36.28
N LEU A 93 21.41 90.43 -35.47
CA LEU A 93 22.15 89.88 -34.35
C LEU A 93 21.22 89.28 -33.30
N LEU A 94 20.20 90.02 -32.84
CA LEU A 94 19.25 89.51 -31.86
C LEU A 94 18.43 88.34 -32.40
N THR A 95 18.13 88.30 -33.69
CA THR A 95 17.43 87.18 -34.33
C THR A 95 18.31 85.94 -34.35
N THR A 96 19.60 86.10 -34.65
CA THR A 96 20.59 85.01 -34.59
C THR A 96 20.72 84.48 -33.17
N LEU A 97 20.79 85.37 -32.17
CA LEU A 97 20.83 84.99 -30.76
C LEU A 97 19.53 84.31 -30.30
N GLY A 98 18.37 84.79 -30.75
CA GLY A 98 17.07 84.17 -30.51
C GLY A 98 17.00 82.75 -31.06
N ASN A 99 17.47 82.54 -32.29
CA ASN A 99 17.53 81.21 -32.90
C ASN A 99 18.49 80.27 -32.14
N ALA A 100 19.70 80.74 -31.81
CA ALA A 100 20.66 79.96 -31.03
C ALA A 100 20.11 79.60 -29.63
N MET A 101 19.38 80.53 -29.00
CA MET A 101 18.76 80.31 -27.69
C MET A 101 17.61 79.32 -27.75
N SER A 102 16.81 79.30 -28.83
CA SER A 102 15.76 78.30 -29.00
C SER A 102 16.32 76.88 -29.05
N VAL A 103 17.38 76.67 -29.84
CA VAL A 103 18.08 75.37 -29.92
C VAL A 103 18.64 74.97 -28.55
N ALA A 104 19.26 75.90 -27.83
CA ALA A 104 19.80 75.63 -26.50
C ALA A 104 18.72 75.25 -25.46
N LEU A 105 17.58 75.96 -25.46
CA LEU A 105 16.45 75.67 -24.57
C LEU A 105 15.78 74.33 -24.89
N GLU A 106 15.67 73.98 -26.17
CA GLU A 106 15.12 72.70 -26.62
C GLU A 106 16.04 71.54 -26.23
N ASN A 107 17.35 71.68 -26.42
CA ASN A 107 18.33 70.67 -25.98
C ASN A 107 18.32 70.47 -24.46
N ALA A 108 18.22 71.55 -23.67
CA ALA A 108 18.12 71.46 -22.22
C ALA A 108 16.86 70.69 -21.78
N ARG A 109 15.71 71.01 -22.38
CA ARG A 109 14.45 70.30 -22.10
C ARG A 109 14.51 68.82 -22.49
N LEU A 110 15.03 68.51 -23.69
CA LEU A 110 15.18 67.13 -24.15
C LEU A 110 16.13 66.33 -23.26
N PHE A 111 17.21 66.95 -22.80
CA PHE A 111 18.13 66.34 -21.86
C PHE A 111 17.45 66.02 -20.52
N ASP A 112 16.72 66.98 -19.94
CA ASP A 112 15.98 66.77 -18.69
C ASP A 112 14.93 65.66 -18.81
N GLU A 113 14.20 65.62 -19.94
CA GLU A 113 13.21 64.57 -20.21
C GLU A 113 13.85 63.18 -20.37
N THR A 114 14.99 63.12 -21.07
CA THR A 114 15.76 61.87 -21.25
C THR A 114 16.31 61.37 -19.91
N GLN A 115 16.84 62.26 -19.07
CA GLN A 115 17.33 61.92 -17.73
C GLN A 115 16.21 61.38 -16.85
N ARG A 116 15.01 61.97 -16.91
CA ARG A 116 13.84 61.47 -16.17
C ARG A 116 13.44 60.06 -16.64
N LEU A 117 13.34 59.84 -17.95
CA LEU A 117 12.98 58.53 -18.51
C LEU A 117 14.04 57.46 -18.22
N LEU A 118 15.31 57.82 -18.28
CA LEU A 118 16.41 56.91 -17.94
C LEU A 118 16.30 56.48 -16.48
N LYS A 119 16.10 57.42 -15.55
CA LYS A 119 15.92 57.13 -14.13
C LYS A 119 14.71 56.22 -13.86
N GLU A 120 13.58 56.48 -14.50
CA GLU A 120 12.39 55.61 -14.40
C GLU A 120 12.66 54.20 -14.95
N THR A 121 13.44 54.08 -16.03
CA THR A 121 13.77 52.80 -16.66
C THR A 121 14.78 52.00 -15.84
N GLU A 122 15.82 52.65 -15.31
CA GLU A 122 16.80 52.04 -14.41
C GLU A 122 16.15 51.51 -13.13
N GLN A 123 15.20 52.27 -12.57
CA GLN A 123 14.42 51.84 -11.41
C GLN A 123 13.60 50.58 -11.73
N ARG A 124 12.86 50.57 -12.86
CA ARG A 124 12.10 49.39 -13.29
C ARG A 124 12.99 48.17 -13.55
N ALA A 125 14.16 48.37 -14.15
CA ALA A 125 15.11 47.28 -14.41
C ALA A 125 15.64 46.68 -13.10
N THR A 126 15.89 47.51 -12.09
CA THR A 126 16.32 47.07 -10.76
C THR A 126 15.22 46.29 -10.05
N GLU A 127 13.98 46.79 -10.07
CA GLU A 127 12.81 46.09 -9.51
C GLU A 127 12.63 44.70 -10.15
N LEU A 128 12.70 44.61 -11.47
CA LEU A 128 12.60 43.34 -12.20
C LEU A 128 13.75 42.38 -11.89
N ALA A 129 14.98 42.88 -11.75
CA ALA A 129 16.14 42.05 -11.41
C ALA A 129 15.97 41.41 -10.02
N VAL A 130 15.41 42.15 -9.06
CA VAL A 130 15.08 41.62 -7.72
C VAL A 130 14.02 40.53 -7.83
N ILE A 131 12.91 40.79 -8.54
CA ILE A 131 11.81 39.84 -8.72
C ILE A 131 12.32 38.54 -9.33
N ASN A 132 13.07 38.63 -10.43
CA ASN A 132 13.61 37.46 -11.12
C ASN A 132 14.54 36.65 -10.22
N ARG A 133 15.41 37.31 -9.44
CA ARG A 133 16.33 36.62 -8.54
C ARG A 133 15.61 35.89 -7.41
N ILE A 134 14.54 36.47 -6.87
CA ILE A 134 13.70 35.81 -5.85
C ILE A 134 12.95 34.64 -6.50
N GLN A 135 12.38 34.82 -7.69
CA GLN A 135 11.67 33.78 -8.43
C GLN A 135 12.56 32.58 -8.78
N GLU A 136 13.77 32.83 -9.30
CA GLU A 136 14.76 31.79 -9.60
C GLU A 136 15.14 30.99 -8.35
N GLY A 137 15.35 31.67 -7.22
CA GLY A 137 15.64 31.01 -5.95
C GLY A 137 14.48 30.15 -5.44
N MET A 138 13.24 30.67 -5.50
CA MET A 138 12.05 29.92 -5.09
C MET A 138 11.77 28.73 -6.01
N ALA A 139 12.02 28.83 -7.31
CA ALA A 139 11.77 27.76 -8.27
C ALA A 139 12.69 26.54 -8.07
N ALA A 140 13.84 26.73 -7.44
CA ALA A 140 14.79 25.66 -7.11
C ALA A 140 14.53 25.02 -5.74
N GLU A 141 13.66 25.61 -4.92
CA GLU A 141 13.40 25.18 -3.55
C GLU A 141 12.07 24.42 -3.47
N LEU A 142 12.07 23.29 -2.75
CA LEU A 142 10.89 22.46 -2.55
C LEU A 142 10.47 22.38 -1.09
N ASP A 143 11.32 22.82 -0.16
CA ASP A 143 10.98 22.91 1.25
C ASP A 143 10.17 24.19 1.51
N PHE A 144 9.00 24.00 2.13
CA PHE A 144 8.06 25.08 2.39
C PHE A 144 8.66 26.19 3.27
N GLN A 145 9.42 25.84 4.30
CA GLN A 145 10.01 26.80 5.23
C GLN A 145 11.23 27.49 4.59
N ALA A 146 12.03 26.77 3.81
CA ALA A 146 13.17 27.34 3.08
C ALA A 146 12.73 28.40 2.05
N ILE A 147 11.60 28.20 1.36
CA ILE A 147 11.00 29.23 0.48
C ILE A 147 10.66 30.48 1.29
N VAL A 148 10.03 30.30 2.46
CA VAL A 148 9.64 31.40 3.34
C VAL A 148 10.87 32.18 3.82
N ASP A 149 11.90 31.48 4.29
CA ASP A 149 13.14 32.09 4.77
C ASP A 149 13.89 32.83 3.65
N LEU A 150 13.99 32.22 2.46
CA LEU A 150 14.61 32.85 1.28
C LEU A 150 13.91 34.16 0.91
N VAL A 151 12.58 34.15 0.82
CA VAL A 151 11.79 35.35 0.47
C VAL A 151 11.93 36.41 1.54
N GLY A 152 11.78 36.03 2.82
CA GLY A 152 11.92 36.94 3.94
C GLY A 152 13.29 37.62 3.99
N ASP A 153 14.37 36.85 3.85
CA ASP A 153 15.73 37.37 3.83
C ASP A 153 15.97 38.34 2.66
N LYS A 154 15.50 37.97 1.46
CA LYS A 154 15.65 38.81 0.27
C LYS A 154 14.86 40.10 0.35
N LEU A 155 13.63 40.06 0.87
CA LEU A 155 12.81 41.25 1.05
C LEU A 155 13.45 42.21 2.07
N ARG A 156 14.02 41.70 3.17
CA ARG A 156 14.77 42.55 4.11
C ARG A 156 15.99 43.21 3.46
N GLU A 157 16.75 42.46 2.66
CA GLU A 157 17.92 43.00 1.94
C GLU A 157 17.52 44.13 0.98
N VAL A 158 16.45 43.93 0.22
CA VAL A 158 15.95 44.86 -0.80
C VAL A 158 15.36 46.12 -0.18
N PHE A 159 14.48 45.96 0.80
CA PHE A 159 13.81 47.09 1.47
C PHE A 159 14.66 47.73 2.57
N LYS A 160 15.79 47.11 2.94
CA LYS A 160 16.66 47.54 4.05
C LYS A 160 15.86 47.76 5.33
N THR A 161 14.95 46.82 5.62
CA THR A 161 14.06 46.89 6.78
C THR A 161 14.43 45.83 7.82
N GLY A 162 14.29 46.20 9.09
CA GLY A 162 14.31 45.28 10.22
C GLY A 162 12.94 44.72 10.56
N ASP A 163 11.88 45.14 9.84
CA ASP A 163 10.49 44.98 10.22
C ASP A 163 9.69 44.36 9.07
N ILE A 164 9.47 43.04 9.15
CA ILE A 164 8.77 42.26 8.12
C ILE A 164 8.11 41.02 8.74
N GLY A 165 6.92 40.69 8.26
CA GLY A 165 6.18 39.48 8.63
C GLY A 165 5.74 38.67 7.42
N ILE A 166 5.95 37.35 7.43
CA ILE A 166 5.34 36.39 6.50
C ILE A 166 4.51 35.42 7.33
N ARG A 167 3.21 35.42 7.05
CA ARG A 167 2.20 34.73 7.85
C ARG A 167 1.40 33.79 6.96
N TRP A 168 1.12 32.59 7.46
CA TRP A 168 0.28 31.59 6.78
C TRP A 168 -1.06 31.44 7.50
N TYR A 169 -2.16 31.37 6.75
CA TYR A 169 -3.50 31.26 7.30
C TYR A 169 -4.04 29.84 7.15
N ASP A 170 -4.35 29.20 8.28
CA ASP A 170 -5.15 27.98 8.33
C ASP A 170 -6.63 28.33 8.58
N PRO A 171 -7.52 28.19 7.58
CA PRO A 171 -8.94 28.48 7.76
C PRO A 171 -9.67 27.42 8.59
N ASN A 172 -9.14 26.20 8.73
CA ASN A 172 -9.80 25.14 9.49
C ASN A 172 -9.68 25.42 10.99
N ALA A 173 -8.48 25.76 11.44
CA ALA A 173 -8.23 26.19 12.82
C ALA A 173 -8.56 27.67 13.05
N ASN A 174 -8.73 28.46 11.98
CA ASN A 174 -8.82 29.92 11.99
C ASN A 174 -7.62 30.57 12.71
N LEU A 175 -6.41 30.14 12.34
CA LEU A 175 -5.15 30.59 12.93
C LEU A 175 -4.22 31.14 11.85
N ASN A 176 -3.57 32.27 12.15
CA ASN A 176 -2.38 32.74 11.46
C ASN A 176 -1.15 32.15 12.14
N HIS A 177 -0.33 31.45 11.35
CA HIS A 177 0.99 30.95 11.70
C HIS A 177 2.04 31.99 11.29
N PHE A 178 2.92 32.37 12.22
CA PHE A 178 3.98 33.36 12.01
C PHE A 178 5.24 32.62 11.54
N LEU A 179 5.44 32.53 10.23
CA LEU A 179 6.49 31.69 9.65
C LEU A 179 7.84 32.43 9.56
N TYR A 180 7.77 33.75 9.42
CA TYR A 180 8.94 34.62 9.36
C TYR A 180 8.57 35.99 9.92
N GLU A 181 8.97 36.31 11.15
CA GLU A 181 8.77 37.64 11.72
C GLU A 181 10.11 38.23 12.14
N TYR A 182 10.30 39.49 11.78
CA TYR A 182 11.39 40.33 12.22
C TYR A 182 10.82 41.65 12.72
N GLU A 183 11.27 42.06 13.89
CA GLU A 183 10.84 43.27 14.59
C GLU A 183 12.10 43.94 15.14
N HIS A 184 12.32 45.21 14.80
CA HIS A 184 13.53 45.97 15.09
C HIS A 184 14.83 45.24 14.72
N GLY A 185 14.80 44.45 13.64
CA GLY A 185 15.94 43.67 13.15
C GLY A 185 16.20 42.36 13.91
N VAL A 186 15.36 41.99 14.87
CA VAL A 186 15.45 40.75 15.65
C VAL A 186 14.43 39.74 15.14
N ARG A 187 14.85 38.47 14.92
CA ARG A 187 13.93 37.39 14.53
C ARG A 187 13.02 37.08 15.71
N ASP A 188 11.72 37.21 15.51
CA ASP A 188 10.71 36.92 16.53
C ASP A 188 9.96 35.62 16.20
N TYR A 189 9.64 34.85 17.23
CA TYR A 189 8.94 33.57 17.11
C TYR A 189 7.63 33.63 17.88
N GLN A 190 6.54 33.86 17.14
CA GLN A 190 5.21 34.03 17.69
C GLN A 190 4.38 32.75 17.52
N PRO A 191 3.66 32.29 18.57
CA PRO A 191 2.74 31.16 18.43
C PRO A 191 1.57 31.52 17.50
N PRO A 192 0.94 30.53 16.83
CA PRO A 192 -0.21 30.78 15.98
C PRO A 192 -1.36 31.46 16.75
N ARG A 193 -2.01 32.44 16.14
CA ARG A 193 -3.12 33.20 16.75
C ARG A 193 -4.19 33.53 15.74
N THR A 194 -5.41 33.79 16.20
CA THR A 194 -6.51 34.20 15.33
C THR A 194 -6.16 35.50 14.58
N PRO A 195 -6.47 35.62 13.27
CA PRO A 195 -6.23 36.85 12.52
C PRO A 195 -6.93 38.06 13.15
N SER A 196 -6.30 39.23 13.09
CA SER A 196 -6.97 40.49 13.44
C SER A 196 -8.06 40.82 12.40
N ALA A 197 -8.97 41.75 12.70
CA ALA A 197 -10.01 42.16 11.76
C ALA A 197 -9.43 42.67 10.43
N GLY A 198 -8.32 43.43 10.48
CA GLY A 198 -7.59 43.89 9.30
C GLY A 198 -6.93 42.75 8.53
N GLY A 199 -6.28 41.81 9.22
CA GLY A 199 -5.68 40.63 8.59
C GLY A 199 -6.72 39.74 7.91
N LEU A 200 -7.86 39.51 8.57
CA LEU A 200 -8.97 38.76 8.00
C LEU A 200 -9.56 39.46 6.78
N LYS A 201 -9.73 40.79 6.82
CA LYS A 201 -10.18 41.59 5.68
C LYS A 201 -9.23 41.45 4.49
N LEU A 202 -7.92 41.52 4.71
CA LEU A 202 -6.91 41.31 3.65
C LEU A 202 -7.03 39.93 3.00
N LEU A 203 -7.19 38.87 3.83
CA LEU A 203 -7.34 37.49 3.33
C LEU A 203 -8.65 37.30 2.55
N GLN A 204 -9.74 37.93 3.00
CA GLN A 204 -11.06 37.83 2.37
C GLN A 204 -11.17 38.65 1.08
N THR A 205 -10.67 39.88 1.07
CA THR A 205 -10.75 40.74 -0.13
C THR A 205 -9.72 40.34 -1.18
N ARG A 206 -8.64 39.67 -0.78
CA ARG A 206 -7.49 39.34 -1.63
C ARG A 206 -6.88 40.59 -2.27
N GLN A 207 -7.03 41.74 -1.60
CA GLN A 207 -6.48 43.02 -2.03
C GLN A 207 -5.38 43.44 -1.07
N PRO A 208 -4.30 44.05 -1.59
CA PRO A 208 -3.28 44.64 -0.74
C PRO A 208 -3.81 45.87 0.00
N MET A 209 -3.19 46.18 1.13
CA MET A 209 -3.58 47.28 2.00
C MET A 209 -2.35 48.11 2.36
N ILE A 210 -2.39 49.41 2.08
CA ILE A 210 -1.42 50.39 2.57
C ILE A 210 -2.05 51.11 3.75
N VAL A 211 -1.27 51.27 4.82
CA VAL A 211 -1.63 52.00 6.03
C VAL A 211 -0.64 53.15 6.19
N HIS A 212 -1.13 54.37 6.13
CA HIS A 212 -0.28 55.55 6.09
C HIS A 212 0.10 56.10 7.47
N ASN A 213 -0.71 55.82 8.49
CA ASN A 213 -0.56 56.36 9.85
C ASN A 213 -1.20 55.42 10.90
N PRO A 214 -0.92 55.60 12.20
CA PRO A 214 -1.49 54.77 13.26
C PRO A 214 -3.02 54.81 13.37
N ALA A 215 -3.66 55.91 12.97
CA ALA A 215 -5.11 56.04 13.02
C ALA A 215 -5.80 55.12 12.00
N GLU A 216 -5.26 55.05 10.78
CA GLU A 216 -5.69 54.09 9.76
C GLU A 216 -5.45 52.64 10.18
N TYR A 217 -4.30 52.37 10.83
CA TYR A 217 -3.96 51.05 11.36
C TYR A 217 -5.05 50.53 12.31
N ALA A 218 -5.45 51.37 13.27
CA ALA A 218 -6.51 51.08 14.23
C ALA A 218 -7.89 50.97 13.55
N ALA A 219 -8.21 51.87 12.62
CA ALA A 219 -9.50 51.88 11.92
C ALA A 219 -9.72 50.63 11.06
N LEU A 220 -8.65 50.07 10.48
CA LEU A 220 -8.68 48.82 9.72
C LEU A 220 -8.67 47.58 10.62
N GLY A 221 -8.44 47.75 11.93
CA GLY A 221 -8.43 46.67 12.90
C GLY A 221 -7.21 45.75 12.76
N PHE A 222 -6.06 46.30 12.36
CA PHE A 222 -4.80 45.58 12.50
C PHE A 222 -4.41 45.52 13.98
N GLY A 223 -3.91 44.36 14.42
CA GLY A 223 -3.46 44.16 15.79
C GLY A 223 -1.95 44.37 15.91
N THR A 224 -1.50 44.97 17.01
CA THR A 224 -0.08 44.96 17.36
C THR A 224 0.34 43.55 17.78
N THR A 225 1.56 43.14 17.43
CA THR A 225 2.11 41.87 17.87
C THR A 225 2.37 41.92 19.39
N PRO A 226 2.00 40.90 20.18
CA PRO A 226 2.20 40.94 21.62
C PRO A 226 3.68 41.06 21.96
N GLY A 227 4.01 42.04 22.80
CA GLY A 227 5.40 42.32 23.17
C GLY A 227 6.15 43.26 22.23
N THR A 228 5.51 43.75 21.17
CA THR A 228 6.05 44.76 20.26
C THR A 228 5.31 46.09 20.37
N ASP A 229 5.86 47.14 19.79
CA ASP A 229 5.23 48.44 19.60
C ASP A 229 4.40 48.49 18.31
N GLN A 230 3.62 49.55 18.14
CA GLN A 230 2.79 49.74 16.95
C GLN A 230 3.56 50.49 15.86
N SER A 231 3.54 49.97 14.63
CA SER A 231 4.14 50.64 13.47
C SER A 231 3.44 51.94 13.09
N LEU A 232 4.20 52.90 12.56
CA LEU A 232 3.69 54.20 12.11
C LEU A 232 3.07 54.13 10.71
N SER A 233 3.58 53.25 9.86
CA SER A 233 2.97 52.91 8.57
C SER A 233 3.30 51.47 8.19
N SER A 234 2.48 50.85 7.33
CA SER A 234 2.68 49.47 6.90
C SER A 234 2.10 49.19 5.51
N ILE A 235 2.66 48.22 4.79
CA ILE A 235 1.98 47.57 3.65
C ILE A 235 1.76 46.11 4.02
N ALA A 236 0.55 45.61 3.79
CA ALA A 236 0.27 44.19 3.84
C ALA A 236 -0.28 43.72 2.49
N VAL A 237 0.29 42.65 1.93
CA VAL A 237 -0.16 42.03 0.69
C VAL A 237 -0.54 40.57 0.93
N PRO A 238 -1.61 40.06 0.29
CA PRO A 238 -1.97 38.66 0.40
C PRO A 238 -1.02 37.77 -0.42
N ILE A 239 -0.64 36.63 0.14
CA ILE A 239 -0.04 35.54 -0.61
C ILE A 239 -1.18 34.79 -1.29
N LEU A 240 -1.25 34.85 -2.61
CA LEU A 240 -2.38 34.31 -3.35
C LEU A 240 -2.10 32.89 -3.83
N GLY A 241 -2.94 31.97 -3.41
CA GLY A 241 -3.06 30.65 -4.01
C GLY A 241 -4.06 30.64 -5.17
N SER A 242 -4.24 29.46 -5.75
CA SER A 242 -5.11 29.22 -6.91
C SER A 242 -6.56 29.65 -6.66
N ASP A 243 -7.11 29.38 -5.47
CA ASP A 243 -8.52 29.62 -5.13
C ASP A 243 -8.73 30.61 -3.96
N ARG A 244 -7.71 30.81 -3.10
CA ARG A 244 -7.81 31.59 -1.85
C ARG A 244 -6.55 32.39 -1.55
N ALA A 245 -6.61 33.29 -0.56
CA ALA A 245 -5.40 33.83 0.06
C ALA A 245 -4.85 32.79 1.04
N LEU A 246 -3.58 32.44 0.88
CA LEU A 246 -2.86 31.47 1.70
C LEU A 246 -2.26 32.09 2.96
N GLY A 247 -2.10 33.41 2.96
CA GLY A 247 -1.36 34.13 3.98
C GLY A 247 -1.14 35.58 3.61
N SER A 248 -0.18 36.22 4.26
CA SER A 248 0.18 37.62 3.99
C SER A 248 1.66 37.88 4.18
N ILE A 249 2.21 38.81 3.39
CA ILE A 249 3.49 39.47 3.66
C ILE A 249 3.19 40.89 4.15
N ALA A 250 3.79 41.29 5.25
CA ALA A 250 3.67 42.63 5.83
C ALA A 250 5.04 43.29 5.93
N LEU A 251 5.16 44.53 5.48
CA LEU A 251 6.30 45.42 5.73
C LEU A 251 5.83 46.53 6.65
N GLU A 252 6.60 46.81 7.69
CA GLU A 252 6.24 47.81 8.70
C GLU A 252 7.33 48.88 8.77
N ASN A 253 6.96 50.09 9.21
CA ASN A 253 7.91 51.17 9.45
C ASN A 253 7.57 51.89 10.76
N TYR A 254 8.53 51.91 11.66
CA TYR A 254 8.40 52.49 13.01
C TYR A 254 8.94 53.92 13.10
N GLU A 255 9.61 54.43 12.07
CA GLU A 255 10.30 55.72 12.11
C GLU A 255 9.48 56.87 11.52
N ARG A 256 8.62 56.59 10.53
CA ARG A 256 7.82 57.62 9.86
C ARG A 256 6.47 57.11 9.35
N GLU A 257 5.49 58.02 9.36
CA GLU A 257 4.24 57.89 8.61
C GLU A 257 4.49 58.01 7.10
N ASN A 258 3.59 57.45 6.29
CA ASN A 258 3.67 57.50 4.82
C ASN A 258 5.00 56.96 4.26
N ALA A 259 5.59 55.94 4.90
CA ALA A 259 6.88 55.41 4.48
C ALA A 259 6.86 54.68 3.13
N PHE A 260 5.66 54.31 2.67
CA PHE A 260 5.41 53.35 1.61
C PHE A 260 4.59 53.96 0.47
N GLY A 261 4.99 53.68 -0.76
CA GLY A 261 4.30 54.12 -1.97
C GLY A 261 3.98 52.98 -2.93
N GLU A 262 3.59 53.37 -4.14
CA GLU A 262 3.19 52.46 -5.22
C GLU A 262 4.32 51.52 -5.67
N ALA A 263 5.59 51.93 -5.54
CA ALA A 263 6.73 51.09 -5.93
C ALA A 263 6.90 49.90 -4.98
N GLU A 264 6.90 50.16 -3.67
CA GLU A 264 7.01 49.13 -2.64
C GLU A 264 5.81 48.17 -2.71
N LEU A 265 4.60 48.71 -2.90
CA LEU A 265 3.39 47.90 -3.04
C LEU A 265 3.46 46.95 -4.25
N ARG A 266 3.83 47.46 -5.43
CA ARG A 266 3.92 46.64 -6.65
C ARG A 266 4.95 45.53 -6.53
N LEU A 267 6.13 45.85 -5.98
CA LEU A 267 7.19 44.87 -5.78
C LEU A 267 6.74 43.77 -4.82
N LEU A 268 6.21 44.15 -3.65
CA LEU A 268 5.76 43.19 -2.64
C LEU A 268 4.61 42.32 -3.14
N THR A 269 3.66 42.90 -3.88
CA THR A 269 2.54 42.17 -4.51
C THR A 269 3.03 41.13 -5.50
N THR A 270 4.03 41.48 -6.33
CA THR A 270 4.58 40.55 -7.34
C THR A 270 5.33 39.39 -6.69
N VAL A 271 6.10 39.68 -5.63
CA VAL A 271 6.79 38.65 -4.85
C VAL A 271 5.78 37.74 -4.14
N ALA A 272 4.75 38.30 -3.51
CA ALA A 272 3.71 37.52 -2.81
C ALA A 272 2.91 36.61 -3.75
N ALA A 273 2.60 37.07 -4.96
CA ALA A 273 1.95 36.24 -5.98
C ALA A 273 2.84 35.06 -6.41
N SER A 274 4.14 35.33 -6.63
CA SER A 274 5.11 34.30 -7.01
C SER A 274 5.35 33.29 -5.88
N MET A 275 5.41 33.77 -4.64
CA MET A 275 5.54 32.95 -3.44
C MET A 275 4.33 32.04 -3.25
N GLY A 276 3.11 32.51 -3.53
CA GLY A 276 1.91 31.69 -3.45
C GLY A 276 1.98 30.45 -4.33
N VAL A 277 2.45 30.60 -5.57
CA VAL A 277 2.68 29.48 -6.50
C VAL A 277 3.75 28.52 -5.98
N ALA A 278 4.87 29.05 -5.48
CA ALA A 278 5.97 28.23 -4.96
C ALA A 278 5.55 27.42 -3.72
N LEU A 279 4.82 28.04 -2.78
CA LEU A 279 4.32 27.36 -1.58
C LEU A 279 3.26 26.29 -1.89
N GLU A 280 2.40 26.52 -2.89
CA GLU A 280 1.46 25.48 -3.35
C GLU A 280 2.21 24.28 -3.93
N ASN A 281 3.25 24.51 -4.75
CA ASN A 281 4.07 23.45 -5.32
C ASN A 281 4.81 22.64 -4.23
N ALA A 282 5.43 23.31 -3.26
CA ALA A 282 6.09 22.66 -2.12
C ALA A 282 5.10 21.77 -1.34
N ARG A 283 3.91 22.31 -1.02
CA ARG A 283 2.86 21.54 -0.32
C ARG A 283 2.41 20.32 -1.12
N LEU A 284 2.17 20.47 -2.42
CA LEU A 284 1.75 19.38 -3.30
C LEU A 284 2.83 18.31 -3.43
N PHE A 285 4.11 18.71 -3.47
CA PHE A 285 5.24 17.79 -3.50
C PHE A 285 5.32 16.95 -2.23
N ASP A 286 5.25 17.57 -1.06
CA ASP A 286 5.26 16.87 0.24
C ASP A 286 4.08 15.90 0.38
N GLU A 287 2.88 16.34 -0.02
CA GLU A 287 1.69 15.49 0.00
C GLU A 287 1.84 14.28 -0.94
N THR A 288 2.41 14.49 -2.13
CA THR A 288 2.68 13.42 -3.10
C THR A 288 3.71 12.43 -2.56
N GLN A 289 4.80 12.91 -1.95
CA GLN A 289 5.82 12.05 -1.35
C GLN A 289 5.26 11.18 -0.22
N ARG A 290 4.40 11.77 0.64
CA ARG A 290 3.72 11.03 1.70
C ARG A 290 2.82 9.94 1.14
N LEU A 291 1.97 10.27 0.17
CA LEU A 291 1.06 9.31 -0.47
C LEU A 291 1.81 8.21 -1.22
N LEU A 292 2.93 8.55 -1.87
CA LEU A 292 3.79 7.57 -2.55
C LEU A 292 4.34 6.58 -1.53
N LYS A 293 4.89 7.06 -0.40
CA LYS A 293 5.41 6.20 0.66
C LYS A 293 4.34 5.27 1.25
N GLU A 294 3.14 5.79 1.51
CA GLU A 294 2.00 4.97 1.97
C GLU A 294 1.61 3.90 0.93
N THR A 295 1.62 4.26 -0.36
CA THR A 295 1.27 3.35 -1.46
C THR A 295 2.33 2.26 -1.65
N GLU A 296 3.62 2.61 -1.60
CA GLU A 296 4.74 1.66 -1.68
C GLU A 296 4.70 0.66 -0.53
N GLN A 297 4.42 1.13 0.70
CA GLN A 297 4.25 0.27 1.86
C GLN A 297 3.08 -0.70 1.66
N ARG A 298 1.94 -0.21 1.16
CA ARG A 298 0.76 -1.05 0.91
C ARG A 298 0.99 -2.07 -0.20
N ASN A 299 1.69 -1.71 -1.27
CA ASN A 299 2.03 -2.62 -2.36
C ASN A 299 2.99 -3.72 -1.89
N THR A 300 3.94 -3.39 -1.03
CA THR A 300 4.85 -4.39 -0.43
C THR A 300 4.07 -5.39 0.42
N GLU A 301 3.15 -4.92 1.27
CA GLU A 301 2.27 -5.78 2.08
C GLU A 301 1.42 -6.71 1.20
N LEU A 302 0.82 -6.18 0.13
CA LEU A 302 0.02 -6.96 -0.81
C LEU A 302 0.84 -7.99 -1.59
N ALA A 303 2.06 -7.66 -2.00
CA ALA A 303 2.94 -8.58 -2.69
C ALA A 303 3.29 -9.80 -1.82
N VAL A 304 3.51 -9.59 -0.52
CA VAL A 304 3.70 -10.68 0.45
C VAL A 304 2.45 -11.55 0.55
N ILE A 305 1.28 -10.94 0.75
CA ILE A 305 0.01 -11.67 0.87
C ILE A 305 -0.23 -12.53 -0.37
N ASN A 306 -0.07 -11.95 -1.57
CA ASN A 306 -0.28 -12.66 -2.83
C ASN A 306 0.73 -13.80 -3.01
N SER A 307 2.01 -13.57 -2.72
CA SER A 307 3.03 -14.62 -2.83
C SER A 307 2.75 -15.80 -1.89
N VAL A 308 2.31 -15.53 -0.66
CA VAL A 308 1.93 -16.57 0.30
C VAL A 308 0.69 -17.31 -0.19
N GLN A 309 -0.35 -16.60 -0.63
CA GLN A 309 -1.58 -17.20 -1.15
C GLN A 309 -1.35 -18.05 -2.40
N GLU A 310 -0.55 -17.59 -3.36
CA GLU A 310 -0.20 -18.33 -4.58
C GLU A 310 0.54 -19.63 -4.24
N GLY A 311 1.54 -19.57 -3.36
CA GLY A 311 2.28 -20.75 -2.96
C GLY A 311 1.41 -21.77 -2.21
N MET A 312 0.49 -21.31 -1.36
CA MET A 312 -0.43 -22.18 -0.65
C MET A 312 -1.49 -22.80 -1.55
N ALA A 313 -1.96 -22.10 -2.58
CA ALA A 313 -2.93 -22.63 -3.54
C ALA A 313 -2.36 -23.78 -4.40
N ALA A 314 -1.04 -23.84 -4.55
CA ALA A 314 -0.35 -24.89 -5.29
C ALA A 314 -0.01 -26.13 -4.45
N GLU A 315 -0.13 -26.03 -3.12
CA GLU A 315 0.26 -27.07 -2.19
C GLU A 315 -0.96 -27.78 -1.59
N LEU A 316 -0.89 -29.12 -1.53
CA LEU A 316 -1.96 -29.94 -0.96
C LEU A 316 -1.53 -30.66 0.31
N ASP A 317 -0.22 -30.71 0.59
CA ASP A 317 0.30 -31.28 1.83
C ASP A 317 0.22 -30.29 2.99
N PHE A 318 -0.35 -30.75 4.10
CA PHE A 318 -0.60 -29.93 5.28
C PHE A 318 0.69 -29.34 5.88
N GLN A 319 1.77 -30.12 5.95
CA GLN A 319 3.04 -29.66 6.54
C GLN A 319 3.81 -28.76 5.56
N ALA A 320 3.73 -29.03 4.26
CA ALA A 320 4.36 -28.19 3.24
C ALA A 320 3.75 -26.77 3.21
N ILE A 321 2.42 -26.63 3.37
CA ILE A 321 1.76 -25.33 3.54
C ILE A 321 2.32 -24.59 4.77
N VAL A 322 2.44 -25.29 5.89
CA VAL A 322 2.98 -24.71 7.14
C VAL A 322 4.42 -24.24 6.95
N ASP A 323 5.27 -25.07 6.35
CA ASP A 323 6.68 -24.76 6.11
C ASP A 323 6.84 -23.55 5.17
N LEU A 324 6.08 -23.51 4.08
CA LEU A 324 6.05 -22.39 3.13
C LEU A 324 5.67 -21.07 3.83
N VAL A 325 4.58 -21.08 4.59
CA VAL A 325 4.10 -19.88 5.31
C VAL A 325 5.13 -19.44 6.35
N GLY A 326 5.67 -20.38 7.13
CA GLY A 326 6.71 -20.09 8.13
C GLY A 326 7.97 -19.48 7.53
N ASP A 327 8.48 -20.07 6.43
CA ASP A 327 9.66 -19.57 5.73
C ASP A 327 9.43 -18.18 5.14
N LYS A 328 8.27 -17.94 4.53
CA LYS A 328 7.91 -16.62 3.98
C LYS A 328 7.75 -15.56 5.04
N LEU A 329 7.11 -15.87 6.17
CA LEU A 329 6.99 -14.93 7.28
C LEU A 329 8.35 -14.60 7.89
N ARG A 330 9.27 -15.57 7.99
CA ARG A 330 10.66 -15.29 8.41
C ARG A 330 11.39 -14.35 7.47
N GLU A 331 11.26 -14.56 6.17
CA GLU A 331 11.86 -13.70 5.14
C GLU A 331 11.33 -12.26 5.25
N VAL A 332 9.99 -12.11 5.35
CA VAL A 332 9.32 -10.81 5.35
C VAL A 332 9.58 -10.02 6.61
N PHE A 333 9.52 -10.67 7.77
CA PHE A 333 9.76 -10.01 9.05
C PHE A 333 11.24 -9.98 9.43
N ASN A 334 12.13 -10.58 8.63
CA ASN A 334 13.54 -10.75 8.91
C ASN A 334 13.79 -11.21 10.36
N THR A 335 13.07 -12.26 10.77
CA THR A 335 13.04 -12.74 12.15
C THR A 335 13.61 -14.15 12.28
N GLY A 336 14.35 -14.38 13.36
CA GLY A 336 14.79 -15.69 13.78
C GLY A 336 13.79 -16.42 14.68
N ASP A 337 12.71 -15.74 15.10
CA ASP A 337 11.83 -16.16 16.19
C ASP A 337 10.37 -16.15 15.75
N ILE A 338 9.85 -17.35 15.43
CA ILE A 338 8.48 -17.56 14.92
C ILE A 338 7.96 -18.93 15.35
N GLY A 339 6.66 -19.01 15.64
CA GLY A 339 5.94 -20.24 15.90
C GLY A 339 4.65 -20.33 15.10
N ILE A 340 4.39 -21.48 14.46
CA ILE A 340 3.08 -21.87 13.93
C ILE A 340 2.64 -23.12 14.65
N ARG A 341 1.54 -22.99 15.38
CA ARG A 341 1.03 -24.01 16.31
C ARG A 341 -0.38 -24.42 15.92
N TRP A 342 -0.68 -25.70 16.07
CA TRP A 342 -1.99 -26.27 15.80
C TRP A 342 -2.57 -26.92 17.04
N TYR A 343 -3.85 -26.71 17.29
CA TYR A 343 -4.55 -27.20 18.46
C TYR A 343 -5.49 -28.35 18.09
N ASP A 344 -5.18 -29.54 18.59
CA ASP A 344 -6.07 -30.69 18.56
C ASP A 344 -7.00 -30.67 19.78
N ALA A 345 -8.25 -30.28 19.54
CA ALA A 345 -9.30 -30.25 20.56
C ALA A 345 -9.68 -31.64 21.11
N ASN A 346 -9.48 -32.72 20.34
CA ASN A 346 -9.84 -34.07 20.79
C ASN A 346 -8.81 -34.61 21.78
N ALA A 347 -7.53 -34.42 21.48
CA ALA A 347 -6.43 -34.83 22.35
C ALA A 347 -6.11 -33.79 23.44
N ASN A 348 -6.64 -32.57 23.33
CA ASN A 348 -6.25 -31.40 24.12
C ASN A 348 -4.72 -31.16 24.07
N LEU A 349 -4.17 -31.20 22.86
CA LEU A 349 -2.73 -31.02 22.61
C LEU A 349 -2.49 -29.88 21.62
N THR A 350 -1.45 -29.11 21.88
CA THR A 350 -0.87 -28.17 20.92
C THR A 350 0.31 -28.84 20.23
N HIS A 351 0.24 -28.93 18.91
CA HIS A 351 1.29 -29.38 18.02
C HIS A 351 2.10 -28.17 17.54
N PHE A 352 3.42 -28.26 17.66
CA PHE A 352 4.37 -27.25 17.24
C PHE A 352 4.82 -27.58 15.82
N LEU A 353 4.09 -27.07 14.82
CA LEU A 353 4.27 -27.49 13.43
C LEU A 353 5.47 -26.78 12.77
N TYR A 354 5.77 -25.57 13.21
CA TYR A 354 6.92 -24.79 12.74
C TYR A 354 7.41 -23.88 13.86
N GLU A 355 8.59 -24.13 14.41
CA GLU A 355 9.17 -23.28 15.46
C GLU A 355 10.62 -22.96 15.13
N TYR A 356 10.96 -21.68 15.21
CA TYR A 356 12.31 -21.17 15.14
C TYR A 356 12.58 -20.27 16.34
N GLU A 357 13.77 -20.42 16.89
CA GLU A 357 14.28 -19.63 18.02
C GLU A 357 15.74 -19.27 17.72
N HIS A 358 16.11 -18.00 17.84
CA HIS A 358 17.43 -17.46 17.49
C HIS A 358 17.91 -17.91 16.09
N GLY A 359 16.98 -18.05 15.15
CA GLY A 359 17.25 -18.49 13.78
C GLY A 359 17.45 -20.00 13.60
N VAL A 360 17.29 -20.81 14.65
CA VAL A 360 17.44 -22.28 14.63
C VAL A 360 16.07 -22.95 14.65
N ARG A 361 15.83 -23.89 13.72
CA ARG A 361 14.60 -24.70 13.71
C ARG A 361 14.61 -25.67 14.89
N ILE A 362 13.57 -25.64 15.71
CA ILE A 362 13.38 -26.54 16.84
C ILE A 362 12.12 -27.38 16.64
N THR A 363 12.03 -28.54 17.31
CA THR A 363 10.89 -29.45 17.20
C THR A 363 10.41 -29.87 18.60
N PRO A 364 9.69 -28.98 19.31
CA PRO A 364 9.18 -29.27 20.64
C PRO A 364 8.17 -30.42 20.61
N GLN A 365 8.12 -31.21 21.67
CA GLN A 365 7.08 -32.22 21.82
C GLN A 365 5.71 -31.55 21.99
N SER A 366 4.67 -32.18 21.45
CA SER A 366 3.29 -31.70 21.64
C SER A 366 2.93 -31.69 23.12
N MET A 367 2.26 -30.63 23.57
CA MET A 367 1.92 -30.44 24.97
C MET A 367 0.52 -29.87 25.13
N ALA A 368 -0.11 -30.12 26.28
CA ALA A 368 -1.38 -29.50 26.59
C ALA A 368 -1.23 -27.97 26.68
N PRO A 369 -2.19 -27.19 26.17
CA PRO A 369 -2.14 -25.74 26.31
C PRO A 369 -2.18 -25.34 27.78
N VAL A 370 -1.38 -24.34 28.15
CA VAL A 370 -1.32 -23.82 29.52
C VAL A 370 -2.64 -23.13 29.87
N PRO A 371 -3.36 -23.54 30.93
CA PRO A 371 -4.58 -22.88 31.36
C PRO A 371 -4.35 -21.39 31.63
N GLY A 372 -5.14 -20.52 30.97
CA GLY A 372 -5.02 -19.06 31.10
C GLY A 372 -3.83 -18.42 30.36
N GLY A 373 -3.03 -19.20 29.61
CA GLY A 373 -1.93 -18.68 28.81
C GLY A 373 -2.38 -18.01 27.51
N LEU A 374 -1.41 -17.50 26.74
CA LEU A 374 -1.64 -16.72 25.51
C LEU A 374 -2.57 -17.40 24.50
N PHE A 375 -2.38 -18.71 24.24
CA PHE A 375 -3.25 -19.45 23.34
C PHE A 375 -4.71 -19.49 23.83
N PHE A 376 -4.95 -19.64 25.14
CA PHE A 376 -6.30 -19.69 25.69
C PHE A 376 -7.03 -18.37 25.49
N GLN A 377 -6.33 -17.24 25.71
CA GLN A 377 -6.90 -15.92 25.48
C GLN A 377 -7.25 -15.70 24.01
N VAL A 378 -6.34 -16.04 23.10
CA VAL A 378 -6.56 -15.93 21.66
C VAL A 378 -7.67 -16.87 21.19
N ALA A 379 -7.76 -18.09 21.73
CA ALA A 379 -8.84 -19.03 21.45
C ALA A 379 -10.21 -18.53 21.95
N GLN A 380 -10.25 -17.87 23.10
CA GLN A 380 -11.47 -17.33 23.70
C GLN A 380 -11.95 -16.06 23.01
N THR A 381 -11.05 -15.12 22.70
CA THR A 381 -11.41 -13.83 22.09
C THR A 381 -11.54 -13.91 20.57
N ARG A 382 -10.85 -14.86 19.93
CA ARG A 382 -10.66 -14.93 18.47
C ARG A 382 -10.06 -13.65 17.89
N GLN A 383 -9.25 -12.94 18.70
CA GLN A 383 -8.57 -11.70 18.30
C GLN A 383 -7.05 -11.86 18.42
N PRO A 384 -6.28 -11.13 17.60
CA PRO A 384 -4.84 -11.00 17.81
C PRO A 384 -4.53 -10.46 19.21
N LEU A 385 -3.46 -10.96 19.80
CA LEU A 385 -2.94 -10.49 21.07
C LEU A 385 -1.53 -9.95 20.85
N VAL A 386 -1.30 -8.72 21.29
CA VAL A 386 0.01 -8.06 21.27
C VAL A 386 0.42 -7.77 22.70
N ALA A 387 1.65 -8.14 23.06
CA ALA A 387 2.28 -7.68 24.28
C ALA A 387 3.61 -7.01 23.93
N ASN A 388 3.68 -5.72 24.21
CA ASN A 388 4.77 -4.84 23.80
C ASN A 388 5.97 -4.88 24.75
N SER A 389 5.83 -5.50 25.92
CA SER A 389 6.89 -5.67 26.91
C SER A 389 6.81 -7.04 27.60
N ARG A 390 7.90 -7.46 28.26
CA ARG A 390 7.92 -8.67 29.10
C ARG A 390 6.91 -8.61 30.25
N ALA A 391 6.65 -7.40 30.78
CA ALA A 391 5.67 -7.19 31.84
C ALA A 391 4.24 -7.44 31.33
N GLU A 392 3.90 -6.95 30.14
CA GLU A 392 2.61 -7.23 29.51
C GLU A 392 2.46 -8.73 29.18
N GLN A 393 3.50 -9.37 28.66
CA GLN A 393 3.50 -10.81 28.41
C GLN A 393 3.18 -11.61 29.68
N ALA A 394 3.82 -11.27 30.80
CA ALA A 394 3.58 -11.93 32.09
C ALA A 394 2.15 -11.67 32.61
N ALA A 395 1.63 -10.45 32.44
CA ALA A 395 0.26 -10.11 32.83
C ALA A 395 -0.80 -10.90 32.04
N LEU A 396 -0.48 -11.26 30.80
CA LEU A 396 -1.33 -12.10 29.94
C LEU A 396 -1.11 -13.60 30.16
N GLY A 397 -0.38 -13.99 31.21
CA GLY A 397 -0.11 -15.40 31.53
C GLY A 397 0.87 -16.07 30.55
N GLY A 398 1.69 -15.29 29.85
CA GLY A 398 2.74 -15.79 28.98
C GLY A 398 3.75 -16.63 29.76
N GLN A 399 4.08 -17.80 29.23
CA GLN A 399 5.12 -18.68 29.75
C GLN A 399 6.18 -18.90 28.68
N VAL A 400 7.43 -18.96 29.11
CA VAL A 400 8.56 -19.29 28.25
C VAL A 400 8.51 -20.78 27.94
N MET A 401 8.70 -21.13 26.67
CA MET A 401 8.74 -22.51 26.25
C MET A 401 9.99 -23.20 26.82
N PRO A 402 9.92 -24.46 27.30
CA PRO A 402 11.10 -25.14 27.81
C PRO A 402 12.22 -25.18 26.76
N GLY A 403 13.40 -24.68 27.12
CA GLY A 403 14.57 -24.62 26.23
C GLY A 403 14.69 -23.33 25.41
N THR A 404 13.79 -22.37 25.57
CA THR A 404 13.87 -21.03 24.96
C THR A 404 14.04 -19.94 26.02
N ASP A 405 14.19 -18.68 25.61
CA ASP A 405 14.19 -17.51 26.50
C ASP A 405 13.00 -16.58 26.23
N GLN A 406 12.86 -15.52 27.03
CA GLN A 406 11.75 -14.60 26.92
C GLN A 406 12.11 -13.41 26.01
N GLY A 407 11.40 -13.24 24.89
CA GLY A 407 11.53 -12.03 24.06
C GLY A 407 11.05 -10.74 24.73
N HIS A 408 11.40 -9.60 24.16
CA HIS A 408 10.99 -8.28 24.65
C HIS A 408 9.52 -7.95 24.32
N SER A 409 9.06 -8.32 23.13
CA SER A 409 7.65 -8.21 22.73
C SER A 409 7.21 -9.42 21.93
N ILE A 410 5.89 -9.66 21.87
CA ILE A 410 5.30 -10.79 21.14
C ILE A 410 3.98 -10.39 20.50
N VAL A 411 3.67 -10.98 19.36
CA VAL A 411 2.34 -10.97 18.75
C VAL A 411 1.88 -12.42 18.53
N ASN A 412 0.65 -12.72 18.92
CA ASN A 412 0.01 -14.01 18.66
C ASN A 412 -1.31 -13.81 17.92
N VAL A 413 -1.41 -14.38 16.73
CA VAL A 413 -2.55 -14.25 15.83
C VAL A 413 -3.25 -15.60 15.69
N PRO A 414 -4.58 -15.69 15.92
CA PRO A 414 -5.31 -16.94 15.77
C PRO A 414 -5.39 -17.38 14.30
N ILE A 415 -5.22 -18.68 14.06
CA ILE A 415 -5.67 -19.33 12.84
C ILE A 415 -7.11 -19.76 13.09
N ILE A 416 -8.06 -19.04 12.48
CA ILE A 416 -9.49 -19.17 12.78
C ILE A 416 -10.17 -20.04 11.73
N GLY A 417 -10.57 -21.24 12.14
CA GLY A 417 -11.44 -22.11 11.35
C GLY A 417 -12.92 -21.72 11.45
N SER A 418 -13.74 -22.46 10.72
CA SER A 418 -15.17 -22.18 10.58
C SER A 418 -15.92 -22.09 11.92
N ASP A 419 -15.62 -22.98 12.88
CA ASP A 419 -16.30 -23.07 14.17
C ASP A 419 -15.41 -22.71 15.38
N ARG A 420 -14.10 -22.86 15.27
CA ARG A 420 -13.14 -22.72 16.37
C ARG A 420 -11.79 -22.14 15.95
N VAL A 421 -10.96 -21.78 16.93
CA VAL A 421 -9.54 -21.47 16.68
C VAL A 421 -8.79 -22.79 16.51
N LEU A 422 -8.16 -22.95 15.35
CA LEU A 422 -7.42 -24.16 14.95
C LEU A 422 -5.98 -24.14 15.43
N GLY A 423 -5.44 -22.95 15.73
CA GLY A 423 -4.03 -22.76 16.03
C GLY A 423 -3.68 -21.29 16.18
N SER A 424 -2.39 -20.97 16.20
CA SER A 424 -1.92 -19.59 16.15
C SER A 424 -0.56 -19.45 15.49
N ILE A 425 -0.34 -18.26 14.91
CA ILE A 425 0.95 -17.79 14.43
C ILE A 425 1.51 -16.84 15.48
N MET A 426 2.76 -17.01 15.88
CA MET A 426 3.43 -16.25 16.92
C MET A 426 4.73 -15.66 16.35
N LEU A 427 4.94 -14.36 16.55
CA LEU A 427 6.25 -13.73 16.37
C LEU A 427 6.74 -13.17 17.69
N THR A 428 8.01 -13.39 17.97
CA THR A 428 8.69 -12.85 19.15
C THR A 428 9.81 -11.93 18.67
N ASN A 429 10.07 -10.83 19.39
CA ASN A 429 11.22 -9.96 19.11
C ASN A 429 12.14 -9.92 20.34
N HIS A 430 13.38 -10.37 20.19
CA HIS A 430 14.38 -10.41 21.26
C HIS A 430 15.26 -9.15 21.34
N GLU A 431 15.09 -8.18 20.45
CA GLU A 431 15.94 -6.98 20.40
C GLU A 431 15.29 -5.74 21.02
N ARG A 432 13.96 -5.57 20.87
CA ARG A 432 13.26 -4.36 21.31
C ARG A 432 11.83 -4.60 21.78
N GLU A 433 11.39 -3.75 22.70
CA GLU A 433 9.98 -3.60 23.08
C GLU A 433 9.20 -2.85 21.98
N ASN A 434 7.88 -2.96 21.99
CA ASN A 434 6.97 -2.33 21.02
C ASN A 434 7.30 -2.65 19.55
N ALA A 435 7.74 -3.87 19.25
CA ALA A 435 8.16 -4.25 17.91
C ALA A 435 7.01 -4.46 16.91
N PHE A 436 5.77 -4.63 17.39
CA PHE A 436 4.62 -5.02 16.57
C PHE A 436 3.53 -3.94 16.62
N GLY A 437 3.41 -3.18 15.52
CA GLY A 437 2.35 -2.21 15.32
C GLY A 437 1.15 -2.81 14.58
N GLU A 438 0.21 -1.95 14.21
CA GLU A 438 -0.99 -2.40 13.50
C GLU A 438 -0.69 -3.02 12.13
N ALA A 439 0.38 -2.59 11.46
CA ALA A 439 0.74 -3.13 10.14
C ALA A 439 1.16 -4.60 10.23
N GLU A 440 2.03 -4.94 11.19
CA GLU A 440 2.49 -6.32 11.42
C GLU A 440 1.31 -7.22 11.80
N VAL A 441 0.43 -6.73 12.69
CA VAL A 441 -0.77 -7.48 13.13
C VAL A 441 -1.73 -7.72 11.96
N ARG A 442 -2.00 -6.70 11.12
CA ARG A 442 -2.89 -6.84 9.95
C ARG A 442 -2.34 -7.84 8.93
N LEU A 443 -1.05 -7.78 8.64
CA LEU A 443 -0.41 -8.71 7.70
C LEU A 443 -0.49 -10.15 8.23
N LEU A 444 -0.08 -10.41 9.47
CA LEU A 444 -0.18 -11.73 10.09
C LEU A 444 -1.62 -12.24 10.15
N SER A 445 -2.59 -11.38 10.46
CA SER A 445 -4.02 -11.75 10.48
C SER A 445 -4.53 -12.19 9.11
N THR A 446 -4.10 -11.48 8.05
CA THR A 446 -4.48 -11.82 6.67
C THR A 446 -3.87 -13.15 6.23
N VAL A 447 -2.60 -13.38 6.59
CA VAL A 447 -1.92 -14.64 6.35
C VAL A 447 -2.57 -15.78 7.14
N ALA A 448 -2.86 -15.60 8.43
CA ALA A 448 -3.52 -16.60 9.27
C ALA A 448 -4.92 -16.97 8.75
N ALA A 449 -5.69 -16.00 8.28
CA ALA A 449 -7.00 -16.25 7.68
C ALA A 449 -6.89 -17.08 6.39
N SER A 450 -5.94 -16.74 5.52
CA SER A 450 -5.67 -17.50 4.30
C SER A 450 -5.19 -18.92 4.63
N MET A 451 -4.30 -19.03 5.64
CA MET A 451 -3.74 -20.30 6.12
C MET A 451 -4.82 -21.23 6.65
N SER A 452 -5.79 -20.69 7.38
CA SER A 452 -6.92 -21.50 7.87
C SER A 452 -7.65 -22.22 6.74
N VAL A 453 -7.94 -21.51 5.65
CA VAL A 453 -8.66 -22.09 4.50
C VAL A 453 -7.83 -23.17 3.82
N ALA A 454 -6.55 -22.92 3.59
CA ALA A 454 -5.67 -23.89 2.94
C ALA A 454 -5.45 -25.16 3.79
N LEU A 455 -5.25 -25.00 5.10
CA LEU A 455 -5.09 -26.13 6.02
C LEU A 455 -6.37 -26.96 6.17
N GLU A 456 -7.55 -26.32 6.19
CA GLU A 456 -8.82 -27.04 6.15
C GLU A 456 -8.97 -27.84 4.84
N ASN A 457 -8.61 -27.26 3.70
CA ASN A 457 -8.66 -27.95 2.40
C ASN A 457 -7.68 -29.13 2.32
N ALA A 458 -6.43 -28.96 2.75
CA ALA A 458 -5.43 -30.02 2.78
C ALA A 458 -5.90 -31.19 3.66
N ARG A 459 -6.43 -30.89 4.86
CA ARG A 459 -6.98 -31.89 5.75
C ARG A 459 -8.16 -32.65 5.12
N LEU A 460 -9.11 -31.93 4.51
CA LEU A 460 -10.26 -32.55 3.84
C LEU A 460 -9.83 -33.43 2.67
N PHE A 461 -8.81 -33.01 1.92
CA PHE A 461 -8.23 -33.80 0.83
C PHE A 461 -7.62 -35.10 1.34
N ASP A 462 -6.78 -35.04 2.37
CA ASP A 462 -6.15 -36.23 2.98
C ASP A 462 -7.19 -37.21 3.54
N GLU A 463 -8.22 -36.70 4.22
CA GLU A 463 -9.31 -37.52 4.73
C GLU A 463 -10.10 -38.19 3.59
N THR A 464 -10.37 -37.46 2.51
CA THR A 464 -11.03 -37.99 1.32
C THR A 464 -10.20 -39.08 0.66
N GLN A 465 -8.89 -38.89 0.51
CA GLN A 465 -7.99 -39.91 -0.07
C GLN A 465 -7.95 -41.18 0.78
N ARG A 466 -7.90 -41.05 2.11
CA ARG A 466 -7.95 -42.20 3.02
C ARG A 466 -9.25 -42.97 2.89
N LEU A 467 -10.39 -42.29 2.92
CA LEU A 467 -11.71 -42.91 2.79
C LEU A 467 -11.92 -43.56 1.42
N LEU A 468 -11.40 -42.94 0.35
CA LEU A 468 -11.43 -43.50 -0.99
C LEU A 468 -10.68 -44.84 -1.02
N LYS A 469 -9.45 -44.87 -0.48
CA LYS A 469 -8.64 -46.10 -0.41
C LYS A 469 -9.34 -47.21 0.39
N GLU A 470 -9.93 -46.88 1.53
CA GLU A 470 -10.71 -47.83 2.34
C GLU A 470 -11.92 -48.37 1.56
N THR A 471 -12.62 -47.50 0.81
CA THR A 471 -13.79 -47.86 0.00
C THR A 471 -13.42 -48.73 -1.20
N GLU A 472 -12.35 -48.40 -1.91
CA GLU A 472 -11.83 -49.20 -3.03
C GLU A 472 -11.46 -50.60 -2.57
N GLN A 473 -10.76 -50.72 -1.44
CA GLN A 473 -10.41 -52.01 -0.85
C GLN A 473 -11.66 -52.83 -0.50
N ARG A 474 -12.68 -52.19 0.10
CA ARG A 474 -13.94 -52.86 0.45
C ARG A 474 -14.74 -53.30 -0.78
N ASN A 475 -14.79 -52.48 -1.82
CA ASN A 475 -15.48 -52.81 -3.07
C ASN A 475 -14.81 -53.98 -3.80
N ALA A 476 -13.47 -54.04 -3.80
CA ALA A 476 -12.73 -55.17 -4.36
C ALA A 476 -13.06 -56.49 -3.63
N GLU A 477 -13.11 -56.46 -2.30
CA GLU A 477 -13.49 -57.62 -1.47
C GLU A 477 -14.93 -58.08 -1.78
N LEU A 478 -15.89 -57.15 -1.86
CA LEU A 478 -17.28 -57.47 -2.18
C LEU A 478 -17.45 -58.02 -3.60
N ALA A 479 -16.71 -57.50 -4.58
CA ALA A 479 -16.75 -57.99 -5.96
C ALA A 479 -16.32 -59.48 -6.04
N ILE A 480 -15.29 -59.86 -5.28
CA ILE A 480 -14.85 -61.24 -5.17
C ILE A 480 -15.97 -62.12 -4.61
N ILE A 481 -16.56 -61.74 -3.46
CA ILE A 481 -17.64 -62.47 -2.81
C ILE A 481 -18.85 -62.64 -3.74
N ASN A 482 -19.32 -61.55 -4.37
CA ASN A 482 -20.46 -61.57 -5.29
C ASN A 482 -20.20 -62.47 -6.50
N SER A 483 -18.98 -62.46 -7.04
CA SER A 483 -18.63 -63.30 -8.18
C SER A 483 -18.68 -64.79 -7.84
N VAL A 484 -18.31 -65.17 -6.62
CA VAL A 484 -18.38 -66.56 -6.15
C VAL A 484 -19.83 -66.96 -5.87
N GLN A 485 -20.63 -66.09 -5.26
CA GLN A 485 -22.06 -66.33 -5.06
C GLN A 485 -22.82 -66.52 -6.38
N ALA A 486 -22.49 -65.73 -7.41
CA ALA A 486 -23.06 -65.88 -8.74
C ALA A 486 -22.69 -67.23 -9.39
N ALA A 487 -21.41 -67.64 -9.27
CA ALA A 487 -20.96 -68.95 -9.75
C ALA A 487 -21.67 -70.10 -9.03
N LEU A 488 -21.85 -69.98 -7.71
CA LEU A 488 -22.59 -70.95 -6.90
C LEU A 488 -24.07 -71.06 -7.30
N ALA A 489 -24.74 -69.94 -7.58
CA ALA A 489 -26.15 -69.92 -7.93
C ALA A 489 -26.45 -70.48 -9.34
N ALA A 490 -25.45 -70.48 -10.23
CA ALA A 490 -25.61 -70.99 -11.60
C ALA A 490 -25.58 -72.52 -11.70
N GLU A 491 -25.06 -73.21 -10.68
CA GLU A 491 -24.84 -74.66 -10.70
C GLU A 491 -25.98 -75.42 -10.02
N LEU A 492 -26.54 -76.41 -10.74
CA LEU A 492 -27.68 -77.21 -10.29
C LEU A 492 -27.30 -78.59 -9.76
N ASN A 493 -26.02 -78.97 -9.82
CA ASN A 493 -25.52 -80.26 -9.35
C ASN A 493 -24.27 -80.07 -8.47
N ILE A 494 -24.10 -80.97 -7.51
CA ILE A 494 -23.06 -80.84 -6.48
C ILE A 494 -21.63 -80.83 -7.04
N GLN A 495 -21.37 -81.57 -8.14
CA GLN A 495 -20.05 -81.58 -8.78
C GLN A 495 -19.77 -80.28 -9.53
N GLY A 496 -20.76 -79.72 -10.22
CA GLY A 496 -20.68 -78.40 -10.83
C GLY A 496 -20.35 -77.31 -9.82
N ILE A 497 -20.93 -77.38 -8.62
CA ILE A 497 -20.59 -76.48 -7.50
C ILE A 497 -19.12 -76.62 -7.09
N TYR A 498 -18.60 -77.85 -6.97
CA TYR A 498 -17.17 -78.07 -6.66
C TYR A 498 -16.26 -77.47 -7.72
N ASP A 499 -16.60 -77.65 -8.99
CA ASP A 499 -15.83 -77.19 -10.14
C ASP A 499 -15.83 -75.66 -10.22
N ALA A 500 -17.01 -75.04 -10.18
CA ALA A 500 -17.18 -73.60 -10.26
C ALA A 500 -16.48 -72.88 -9.10
N VAL A 501 -16.60 -73.37 -7.87
CA VAL A 501 -15.92 -72.76 -6.72
C VAL A 501 -14.43 -73.01 -6.76
N GLY A 502 -13.99 -74.23 -7.09
CA GLY A 502 -12.57 -74.54 -7.18
C GLY A 502 -11.86 -73.67 -8.21
N ASP A 503 -12.43 -73.53 -9.41
CA ASP A 503 -11.89 -72.67 -10.46
C ASP A 503 -11.93 -71.19 -10.05
N LYS A 504 -13.01 -70.74 -9.41
CA LYS A 504 -13.12 -69.34 -9.00
C LYS A 504 -12.15 -68.97 -7.89
N ILE A 505 -11.95 -69.85 -6.90
CA ILE A 505 -10.94 -69.65 -5.86
C ILE A 505 -9.55 -69.61 -6.49
N ARG A 506 -9.26 -70.46 -7.48
CA ARG A 506 -7.99 -70.37 -8.23
C ARG A 506 -7.82 -69.01 -8.91
N ASP A 507 -8.83 -68.49 -9.59
CA ASP A 507 -8.74 -67.16 -10.22
C ASP A 507 -8.44 -66.06 -9.19
N ILE A 508 -9.12 -66.09 -8.04
CA ILE A 508 -8.96 -65.12 -6.95
C ILE A 508 -7.56 -65.18 -6.35
N PHE A 509 -7.02 -66.38 -6.17
CA PHE A 509 -5.72 -66.61 -5.54
C PHE A 509 -4.60 -66.85 -6.57
N HIS A 510 -4.69 -66.23 -7.76
CA HIS A 510 -3.65 -66.24 -8.78
C HIS A 510 -3.19 -67.64 -9.23
N ASN A 511 -4.14 -68.53 -9.51
CA ASN A 511 -3.93 -69.91 -9.96
C ASN A 511 -3.17 -70.82 -8.98
N ARG A 512 -3.20 -70.51 -7.69
CA ARG A 512 -2.62 -71.38 -6.65
C ARG A 512 -3.28 -72.75 -6.57
N ASP A 513 -2.53 -73.69 -5.98
CA ASP A 513 -2.98 -75.05 -5.76
C ASP A 513 -4.05 -75.10 -4.65
N ILE A 514 -5.09 -75.89 -4.88
CA ILE A 514 -6.29 -75.95 -4.04
C ILE A 514 -6.82 -77.38 -3.94
N GLY A 515 -7.37 -77.73 -2.78
CA GLY A 515 -8.16 -78.93 -2.60
C GLY A 515 -9.48 -78.66 -1.89
N ILE A 516 -10.58 -79.12 -2.45
CA ILE A 516 -11.87 -79.21 -1.77
C ILE A 516 -12.05 -80.66 -1.35
N ARG A 517 -12.24 -80.87 -0.05
CA ARG A 517 -12.36 -82.20 0.54
C ARG A 517 -13.68 -82.32 1.30
N ILE A 518 -14.40 -83.41 1.09
CA ILE A 518 -15.71 -83.68 1.71
C ILE A 518 -15.66 -84.94 2.56
N HIS A 519 -16.13 -84.86 3.79
CA HIS A 519 -16.20 -86.02 4.69
C HIS A 519 -17.61 -86.61 4.68
N ASP A 520 -17.72 -87.90 4.36
CA ASP A 520 -18.96 -88.65 4.52
C ASP A 520 -18.98 -89.33 5.90
N PRO A 521 -19.80 -88.84 6.85
CA PRO A 521 -19.85 -89.41 8.20
C PRO A 521 -20.48 -90.81 8.25
N LYS A 522 -21.17 -91.28 7.20
CA LYS A 522 -21.76 -92.63 7.18
C LYS A 522 -20.70 -93.69 6.90
N THR A 523 -19.77 -93.39 6.01
CA THR A 523 -18.71 -94.32 5.57
C THR A 523 -17.37 -94.02 6.23
N GLY A 524 -17.19 -92.83 6.80
CA GLY A 524 -15.91 -92.34 7.33
C GLY A 524 -14.90 -91.99 6.23
N LEU A 525 -15.34 -91.95 4.97
CA LEU A 525 -14.48 -91.66 3.82
C LEU A 525 -14.31 -90.15 3.63
N MET A 526 -13.10 -89.78 3.22
CA MET A 526 -12.77 -88.45 2.72
C MET A 526 -12.76 -88.49 1.19
N HIS A 527 -13.61 -87.67 0.58
CA HIS A 527 -13.71 -87.48 -0.86
C HIS A 527 -12.97 -86.22 -1.29
N TYR A 528 -12.40 -86.25 -2.49
CA TYR A 528 -11.61 -85.16 -3.08
C TYR A 528 -12.24 -84.69 -4.40
N PRO A 529 -13.44 -84.08 -4.37
CA PRO A 529 -14.18 -83.72 -5.59
C PRO A 529 -13.46 -82.66 -6.45
N TYR A 530 -12.59 -81.87 -5.85
CA TYR A 530 -11.77 -80.90 -6.56
C TYR A 530 -10.37 -80.90 -5.97
N THR A 531 -9.36 -81.20 -6.78
CA THR A 531 -7.96 -81.00 -6.40
C THR A 531 -7.18 -80.54 -7.63
N TYR A 532 -6.45 -79.44 -7.46
CA TYR A 532 -5.65 -78.84 -8.50
C TYR A 532 -4.26 -78.58 -7.94
N GLU A 533 -3.26 -79.15 -8.61
CA GLU A 533 -1.88 -79.13 -8.18
C GLU A 533 -0.96 -78.91 -9.39
N ASN A 534 0.03 -78.03 -9.28
CA ASN A 534 1.04 -77.79 -10.30
C ASN A 534 0.46 -77.54 -11.71
N GLY A 535 -0.59 -76.72 -11.79
CA GLY A 535 -1.19 -76.36 -13.07
C GLY A 535 -2.09 -77.45 -13.68
N LYS A 536 -2.46 -78.50 -12.94
CA LYS A 536 -3.30 -79.59 -13.44
C LYS A 536 -4.33 -80.05 -12.41
N ARG A 537 -5.50 -80.44 -12.91
CA ARG A 537 -6.52 -81.11 -12.09
C ARG A 537 -6.12 -82.57 -11.88
N ILE A 538 -6.06 -83.00 -10.63
CA ILE A 538 -5.69 -84.36 -10.24
C ILE A 538 -6.86 -85.05 -9.54
N SER A 539 -6.95 -86.37 -9.68
CA SER A 539 -7.94 -87.19 -9.01
C SER A 539 -7.27 -87.98 -7.89
N ILE A 540 -7.80 -87.85 -6.68
CA ILE A 540 -7.32 -88.56 -5.49
C ILE A 540 -8.40 -89.56 -5.10
N GLU A 541 -8.00 -90.82 -4.91
CA GLU A 541 -8.92 -91.87 -4.46
C GLU A 541 -9.46 -91.56 -3.07
N SER A 542 -10.75 -91.85 -2.85
CA SER A 542 -11.36 -91.67 -1.53
C SER A 542 -10.80 -92.68 -0.55
N HIS A 543 -10.42 -92.23 0.64
CA HIS A 543 -9.86 -93.09 1.68
C HIS A 543 -10.45 -92.72 3.04
N LEU A 544 -10.31 -93.63 4.02
CA LEU A 544 -10.78 -93.36 5.39
C LEU A 544 -10.08 -92.13 5.96
N LEU A 545 -10.84 -91.26 6.62
CA LEU A 545 -10.30 -90.12 7.35
C LEU A 545 -9.47 -90.64 8.54
N PRO A 546 -8.16 -90.35 8.61
CA PRO A 546 -7.34 -90.84 9.72
C PRO A 546 -7.74 -90.17 11.05
N GLU A 547 -7.47 -90.80 12.20
CA GLU A 547 -7.80 -90.22 13.52
C GLU A 547 -7.06 -88.91 13.82
N ARG A 548 -5.88 -88.74 13.20
CA ARG A 548 -4.99 -87.58 13.32
C ARG A 548 -4.68 -87.00 11.93
N GLY A 549 -4.21 -85.76 11.86
CA GLY A 549 -3.92 -85.03 10.63
C GLY A 549 -4.62 -83.68 10.56
N PHE A 550 -4.22 -82.83 9.60
CA PHE A 550 -4.78 -81.48 9.46
C PHE A 550 -6.29 -81.52 9.21
N SER A 551 -6.76 -82.32 8.25
CA SER A 551 -8.19 -82.45 7.94
C SER A 551 -9.00 -82.95 9.15
N SER A 552 -8.50 -83.95 9.87
CA SER A 552 -9.16 -84.49 11.07
C SER A 552 -9.23 -83.46 12.21
N HIS A 553 -8.19 -82.64 12.37
CA HIS A 553 -8.19 -81.56 13.35
C HIS A 553 -9.19 -80.47 12.97
N VAL A 554 -9.16 -79.98 11.73
CA VAL A 554 -10.05 -78.92 11.22
C VAL A 554 -11.51 -79.34 11.28
N LEU A 555 -11.84 -80.56 10.85
CA LEU A 555 -13.22 -81.07 10.90
C LEU A 555 -13.73 -81.23 12.35
N ARG A 556 -12.87 -81.64 13.29
CA ARG A 556 -13.24 -81.85 14.70
C ARG A 556 -13.39 -80.53 15.47
N THR A 557 -12.44 -79.61 15.31
CA THR A 557 -12.38 -78.35 16.05
C THR A 557 -13.22 -77.25 15.40
N ARG A 558 -13.41 -77.33 14.07
CA ARG A 558 -13.98 -76.26 13.24
C ARG A 558 -13.13 -75.00 13.24
N GLU A 559 -11.87 -75.11 13.61
CA GLU A 559 -10.91 -74.03 13.56
C GLU A 559 -10.08 -74.13 12.28
N THR A 560 -9.78 -72.96 11.69
CA THR A 560 -8.90 -72.87 10.54
C THR A 560 -7.46 -73.14 10.99
N VAL A 561 -6.76 -73.99 10.24
CA VAL A 561 -5.33 -74.24 10.47
C VAL A 561 -4.54 -73.51 9.40
N VAL A 562 -3.61 -72.66 9.82
CA VAL A 562 -2.66 -71.96 8.95
C VAL A 562 -1.26 -72.47 9.28
N VAL A 563 -0.54 -72.95 8.27
CA VAL A 563 0.85 -73.35 8.37
C VAL A 563 1.62 -72.52 7.34
N ASN A 564 2.32 -71.49 7.81
CA ASN A 564 3.13 -70.64 6.94
C ASN A 564 4.62 -70.99 6.97
N GLU A 565 5.09 -71.66 8.02
CA GLU A 565 6.50 -72.01 8.22
C GLU A 565 6.61 -73.42 8.80
N ASP A 566 7.72 -74.10 8.49
CA ASP A 566 8.08 -75.42 9.02
C ASP A 566 6.93 -76.46 8.89
N MET A 567 6.52 -76.72 7.65
CA MET A 567 5.48 -77.71 7.35
C MET A 567 5.79 -79.09 7.94
N VAL A 568 7.07 -79.49 8.00
CA VAL A 568 7.48 -80.78 8.54
C VAL A 568 7.16 -80.88 10.03
N GLN A 569 7.50 -79.85 10.81
CA GLN A 569 7.15 -79.79 12.22
C GLN A 569 5.64 -79.74 12.44
N ALA A 570 4.92 -78.95 11.62
CA ALA A 570 3.46 -78.89 11.68
C ALA A 570 2.84 -80.27 11.39
N MET A 571 3.29 -80.98 10.34
CA MET A 571 2.83 -82.33 10.03
C MET A 571 3.07 -83.29 11.21
N ALA A 572 4.23 -83.24 11.85
CA ALA A 572 4.53 -84.06 13.03
C ALA A 572 3.61 -83.72 14.22
N LYS A 573 3.32 -82.45 14.47
CA LYS A 573 2.41 -81.98 15.54
C LYS A 573 0.99 -82.52 15.35
N TYR A 574 0.45 -82.36 14.15
CA TYR A 574 -0.93 -82.77 13.85
C TYR A 574 -1.06 -84.27 13.53
N GLY A 575 0.04 -84.98 13.29
CA GLY A 575 0.04 -86.35 12.80
C GLY A 575 -0.44 -86.45 11.35
N SER A 576 -0.12 -85.45 10.54
CA SER A 576 -0.47 -85.37 9.12
C SER A 576 0.63 -85.99 8.26
N SER A 577 0.28 -86.38 7.04
CA SER A 577 1.22 -86.89 6.04
C SER A 577 0.82 -86.37 4.66
N VAL A 578 1.77 -86.38 3.72
CA VAL A 578 1.50 -86.06 2.31
C VAL A 578 0.53 -87.11 1.75
N ILE A 579 -0.48 -86.65 1.02
CA ILE A 579 -1.49 -87.52 0.45
C ILE A 579 -0.86 -88.32 -0.70
N PRO A 580 -1.12 -89.64 -0.81
CA PRO A 580 -0.62 -90.41 -1.94
C PRO A 580 -1.05 -89.80 -3.28
N GLY A 581 -0.08 -89.50 -4.15
CA GLY A 581 -0.32 -88.87 -5.44
C GLY A 581 -0.21 -87.34 -5.46
N THR A 582 0.08 -86.70 -4.31
CA THR A 582 0.34 -85.25 -4.20
C THR A 582 1.79 -84.96 -3.82
N GLN A 583 2.24 -83.72 -4.02
CA GLN A 583 3.51 -83.23 -3.50
C GLN A 583 3.37 -82.65 -2.08
N GLY A 584 4.51 -82.49 -1.40
CA GLY A 584 4.54 -81.86 -0.08
C GLY A 584 4.60 -80.34 -0.21
N GLU A 585 3.65 -79.67 0.44
CA GLU A 585 3.53 -78.22 0.51
C GLU A 585 4.56 -77.58 1.46
N LYS A 586 4.90 -76.30 1.25
CA LYS A 586 5.68 -75.50 2.23
C LYS A 586 4.81 -74.61 3.08
N SER A 587 3.69 -74.15 2.55
CA SER A 587 2.65 -73.48 3.32
C SER A 587 1.27 -73.94 2.89
N ALA A 588 0.34 -73.94 3.85
CA ALA A 588 -1.04 -74.33 3.62
C ALA A 588 -2.02 -73.62 4.54
N VAL A 589 -3.23 -73.43 4.04
CA VAL A 589 -4.40 -72.97 4.81
C VAL A 589 -5.49 -74.01 4.66
N PHE A 590 -6.03 -74.48 5.79
CA PHE A 590 -7.12 -75.45 5.84
C PHE A 590 -8.34 -74.82 6.53
N VAL A 591 -9.36 -74.50 5.74
CA VAL A 591 -10.58 -73.82 6.19
C VAL A 591 -11.75 -74.82 6.24
N PRO A 592 -12.43 -74.99 7.38
CA PRO A 592 -13.58 -75.86 7.48
C PRO A 592 -14.77 -75.32 6.68
N MET A 593 -15.52 -76.22 6.06
CA MET A 593 -16.84 -75.96 5.50
C MET A 593 -17.90 -76.40 6.52
N VAL A 594 -18.51 -75.42 7.19
CA VAL A 594 -19.42 -75.64 8.32
C VAL A 594 -20.87 -75.41 7.88
N ALA A 595 -21.72 -76.41 8.08
CA ALA A 595 -23.16 -76.32 7.91
C ALA A 595 -23.84 -76.66 9.25
N GLY A 596 -24.59 -75.71 9.80
CA GLY A 596 -25.16 -75.83 11.15
C GLY A 596 -24.06 -75.98 12.21
N ASP A 597 -24.13 -77.06 12.99
CA ASP A 597 -23.14 -77.42 14.01
C ASP A 597 -22.16 -78.49 13.53
N GLN A 598 -21.95 -78.69 12.23
CA GLN A 598 -21.04 -79.73 11.72
C GLN A 598 -20.14 -79.23 10.61
N ALA A 599 -18.84 -79.50 10.70
CA ALA A 599 -17.91 -79.36 9.58
C ALA A 599 -18.02 -80.61 8.70
N ARG A 600 -18.50 -80.43 7.47
CA ARG A 600 -18.75 -81.52 6.51
C ARG A 600 -17.68 -81.64 5.43
N GLY A 601 -16.76 -80.68 5.40
CA GLY A 601 -15.62 -80.69 4.50
C GLY A 601 -14.65 -79.58 4.86
N LEU A 602 -13.67 -79.36 3.99
CA LEU A 602 -12.74 -78.24 4.08
C LEU A 602 -12.26 -77.81 2.70
N ILE A 603 -11.90 -76.54 2.59
CA ILE A 603 -11.16 -75.98 1.45
C ILE A 603 -9.72 -75.77 1.90
N CYS A 604 -8.78 -76.16 1.05
CA CYS A 604 -7.36 -76.08 1.31
C CYS A 604 -6.68 -75.25 0.24
N LEU A 605 -5.84 -74.29 0.61
CA LEU A 605 -4.88 -73.64 -0.30
C LEU A 605 -3.47 -74.12 0.02
N PHE A 606 -2.66 -74.32 -1.01
CA PHE A 606 -1.28 -74.80 -0.88
C PHE A 606 -0.31 -73.91 -1.67
N ASP A 607 0.91 -73.77 -1.17
CA ASP A 607 2.05 -73.28 -1.94
C ASP A 607 3.22 -74.26 -1.75
N MET A 608 3.64 -74.87 -2.85
CA MET A 608 4.68 -75.91 -2.86
C MET A 608 6.10 -75.33 -2.77
N GLU A 609 6.27 -74.03 -3.05
CA GLU A 609 7.59 -73.43 -3.23
C GLU A 609 7.96 -72.48 -2.09
N ARG A 610 6.98 -71.78 -1.51
CA ARG A 610 7.18 -70.68 -0.57
C ARG A 610 6.60 -70.96 0.81
N GLU A 611 7.41 -70.66 1.83
CA GLU A 611 6.91 -70.36 3.17
C GLU A 611 6.33 -68.93 3.20
N HIS A 612 5.49 -68.65 4.20
CA HIS A 612 4.76 -67.39 4.37
C HIS A 612 3.94 -66.95 3.16
N ALA A 613 3.39 -67.91 2.41
CA ALA A 613 2.69 -67.60 1.17
C ALA A 613 1.26 -67.06 1.40
N PHE A 614 0.72 -67.15 2.62
CA PHE A 614 -0.65 -66.74 2.94
C PHE A 614 -0.71 -65.68 4.03
N SER A 615 -1.29 -64.53 3.70
CA SER A 615 -1.56 -63.44 4.63
C SER A 615 -2.86 -63.66 5.41
N ASP A 616 -3.06 -62.92 6.50
CA ASP A 616 -4.33 -62.95 7.24
C ASP A 616 -5.54 -62.54 6.37
N SER A 617 -5.32 -61.70 5.35
CA SER A 617 -6.35 -61.32 4.39
C SER A 617 -6.76 -62.50 3.51
N ASP A 618 -5.78 -63.30 3.08
CA ASP A 618 -6.03 -64.50 2.27
C ASP A 618 -6.83 -65.54 3.07
N VAL A 619 -6.47 -65.74 4.34
CA VAL A 619 -7.16 -66.67 5.25
C VAL A 619 -8.60 -66.23 5.49
N ARG A 620 -8.83 -64.95 5.81
CA ARG A 620 -10.19 -64.40 6.02
C ARG A 620 -11.05 -64.50 4.77
N LEU A 621 -10.48 -64.20 3.60
CA LEU A 621 -11.19 -64.33 2.34
C LEU A 621 -11.59 -65.78 2.08
N LEU A 622 -10.65 -66.73 2.23
CA LEU A 622 -10.93 -68.16 2.05
C LEU A 622 -12.00 -68.68 3.04
N GLN A 623 -11.99 -68.21 4.29
CA GLN A 623 -13.05 -68.47 5.28
C GLN A 623 -14.43 -68.01 4.81
N THR A 624 -14.53 -66.79 4.29
CA THR A 624 -15.80 -66.27 3.74
C THR A 624 -16.28 -67.09 2.55
N LEU A 625 -15.36 -67.50 1.66
CA LEU A 625 -15.69 -68.33 0.51
C LEU A 625 -16.14 -69.74 0.93
N ALA A 626 -15.45 -70.37 1.89
CA ALA A 626 -15.83 -71.68 2.43
C ALA A 626 -17.20 -71.66 3.11
N ASN A 627 -17.54 -70.59 3.84
CA ASN A 627 -18.87 -70.42 4.42
C ASN A 627 -19.95 -70.31 3.33
N SER A 628 -19.72 -69.51 2.30
CA SER A 628 -20.66 -69.36 1.18
C SER A 628 -20.87 -70.70 0.45
N MET A 629 -19.79 -71.45 0.24
CA MET A 629 -19.84 -72.77 -0.36
C MET A 629 -20.59 -73.79 0.51
N SER A 630 -20.38 -73.75 1.83
CA SER A 630 -21.06 -74.65 2.78
C SER A 630 -22.58 -74.53 2.68
N VAL A 631 -23.08 -73.30 2.60
CA VAL A 631 -24.51 -73.01 2.44
C VAL A 631 -25.03 -73.53 1.10
N ALA A 632 -24.30 -73.29 0.00
CA ALA A 632 -24.70 -73.74 -1.33
C ALA A 632 -24.74 -75.27 -1.44
N LEU A 633 -23.73 -75.96 -0.90
CA LEU A 633 -23.67 -77.42 -0.88
C LEU A 633 -24.80 -78.03 -0.03
N GLU A 634 -25.14 -77.43 1.11
CA GLU A 634 -26.23 -77.92 1.94
C GLU A 634 -27.59 -77.74 1.22
N ASN A 635 -27.79 -76.62 0.53
CA ASN A 635 -28.98 -76.40 -0.28
C ASN A 635 -29.09 -77.41 -1.44
N ALA A 636 -27.99 -77.65 -2.17
CA ALA A 636 -27.96 -78.63 -3.26
C ALA A 636 -28.23 -80.05 -2.73
N ARG A 637 -27.65 -80.42 -1.58
CA ARG A 637 -27.88 -81.71 -0.93
C ARG A 637 -29.35 -81.90 -0.53
N LEU A 638 -29.96 -80.89 0.08
CA LEU A 638 -31.38 -80.93 0.47
C LEU A 638 -32.29 -81.05 -0.77
N PHE A 639 -31.94 -80.38 -1.85
CA PHE A 639 -32.66 -80.47 -3.12
C PHE A 639 -32.56 -81.87 -3.74
N ASP A 640 -31.36 -82.44 -3.82
CA ASP A 640 -31.13 -83.81 -4.32
C ASP A 640 -31.85 -84.85 -3.46
N GLU A 641 -31.83 -84.70 -2.14
CA GLU A 641 -32.54 -85.56 -1.20
C GLU A 641 -34.06 -85.49 -1.41
N THR A 642 -34.59 -84.29 -1.63
CA THR A 642 -36.01 -84.07 -1.94
C THR A 642 -36.40 -84.68 -3.28
N GLN A 643 -35.58 -84.49 -4.33
CA GLN A 643 -35.83 -85.12 -5.64
C GLN A 643 -35.79 -86.64 -5.58
N ARG A 644 -34.85 -87.21 -4.81
CA ARG A 644 -34.75 -88.67 -4.65
C ARG A 644 -35.99 -89.21 -3.93
N LEU A 645 -36.42 -88.58 -2.83
CA LEU A 645 -37.63 -88.96 -2.11
C LEU A 645 -38.88 -88.83 -2.97
N PHE A 646 -38.96 -87.78 -3.82
CA PHE A 646 -40.05 -87.61 -4.77
C PHE A 646 -40.10 -88.75 -5.80
N LYS A 647 -38.97 -89.09 -6.43
CA LYS A 647 -38.85 -90.21 -7.38
C LYS A 647 -39.16 -91.57 -6.73
N GLU A 648 -38.72 -91.79 -5.49
CA GLU A 648 -39.04 -93.00 -4.73
C GLU A 648 -40.53 -93.08 -4.36
N SER A 649 -41.20 -91.94 -4.18
CA SER A 649 -42.65 -91.89 -3.95
C SER A 649 -43.45 -92.13 -5.22
N GLU A 650 -43.01 -91.60 -6.38
CA GLU A 650 -43.60 -91.88 -7.70
C GLU A 650 -43.46 -93.35 -8.10
N GLN A 651 -42.37 -94.02 -7.72
CA GLN A 651 -42.17 -95.45 -7.99
C GLN A 651 -42.95 -96.37 -7.04
N ARG A 652 -43.47 -95.84 -5.93
CA ARG A 652 -44.29 -96.59 -4.95
C ARG A 652 -45.79 -96.37 -5.12
N ALA A 653 -46.20 -95.34 -5.87
CA ALA A 653 -47.58 -95.10 -6.32
C ALA A 653 -47.83 -95.87 -7.63
#